data_AF-A0A1V2M437-F1
#
_entry.id   AF-A0A1V2M437-F1
#
_cell.length_a   1.000
_cell.length_b   1.000
_cell.length_c   1.000
_cell.angle_alpha   90.00
_cell.angle_beta   90.00
_cell.angle_gamma   90.00
#
_symmetry.space_group_name_H-M   'P 1'
#
loop_
_entity.id
_entity.type
_entity.pdbx_description
1 polymer ?
#
loop_
_entity_poly.entity_id
_entity_poly.type
_entity_poly.pdbx_seq_one_letter_code
_entity_poly.pdbx_strand_id
1 'polypeptide(L)'
;MAIEVKIKYDGEMTEIHANDDKIEFSYLNGKGISQWFEKIEQSRFVWRGLPSEINRRLGCNGEDITYIFEGDSLSADIFHDCIKEKGIEDKNIRIIKDNGEMKYHTGKEQEESGNLDNAYQLYLKSAKLGYLKAQLACARIAGERKNYSEQFKWYTLAKKQGDSEAQFNLGLCYDFGKGITKNKKKAFNLYTKSAEQGFAEAQFRLGFCYEYGKGVDRNLEEAIHWYTKSAEQGYLEAQFKLGECYEYGNSVDKNLKEAIHWYTKSAEQGYLEAQFKLGECYEYGNSIDKNLKEAIHWYTKAVEQGHVEAPSNLVRVQFELGKCYEYGDGVDKDLKEAIHWYTKSAELGHVEAQFKLGECYEYGDGVDKDLEEAIHWYTKSAELGNVEAQFKLGECYEYGKGTEKDLRKAFEWYIKAAEQDFTEAQFKLGLCYADGTGVNKDLEEAIYWYTEAAKQDFAEAQFELGKCYEYGDGVDKNLKEAIHWYAKSAELGHVEAQFKLGECYEYGDGVDKDLEEAIHWYTKSAELGNVEAQFKLGECYEYGKGTEKDLRKAFEWYIKAAEQDFTEAQFKLGNCYEYGKGTEKDLKKAFEWYSKAAEQGNANAKAALSRLYESDRTTFWSIALSIGAVFVGSMFLKK
;
A
#
# COMPACT_ATOMS: atom_id res chain seq x y z
N MET A 1 27.88 77.57 -1.38
CA MET A 1 27.68 76.15 -1.01
C MET A 1 29.06 75.57 -0.83
N ALA A 2 29.34 74.88 0.28
CA ALA A 2 30.59 74.14 0.37
C ALA A 2 30.59 73.08 -0.74
N ILE A 3 31.63 73.07 -1.56
CA ILE A 3 31.75 72.13 -2.68
C ILE A 3 32.34 70.84 -2.11
N GLU A 4 31.63 69.72 -2.21
CA GLU A 4 32.17 68.42 -1.82
C GLU A 4 32.78 67.73 -3.03
N VAL A 5 34.07 67.40 -2.93
CA VAL A 5 34.79 66.59 -3.91
C VAL A 5 35.00 65.20 -3.34
N LYS A 6 34.27 64.22 -3.86
CA LYS A 6 34.41 62.81 -3.48
C LYS A 6 35.43 62.12 -4.37
N ILE A 7 36.48 61.56 -3.76
CA ILE A 7 37.54 60.83 -4.44
C ILE A 7 37.39 59.36 -4.06
N LYS A 8 37.06 58.50 -5.03
CA LYS A 8 36.93 57.06 -4.85
C LYS A 8 38.20 56.34 -5.27
N TYR A 9 38.70 55.45 -4.42
CA TYR A 9 39.92 54.69 -4.65
C TYR A 9 39.80 53.24 -4.15
N ASP A 10 39.98 52.28 -5.06
CA ASP A 10 39.92 50.83 -4.81
C ASP A 10 41.16 50.15 -5.43
N GLY A 11 42.36 50.58 -5.01
CA GLY A 11 43.66 50.16 -5.56
C GLY A 11 44.17 50.97 -6.77
N GLU A 12 43.26 51.62 -7.50
CA GLU A 12 43.53 52.66 -8.49
C GLU A 12 42.48 53.76 -8.39
N MET A 13 42.77 54.95 -8.96
CA MET A 13 41.79 56.05 -8.95
C MET A 13 40.61 55.67 -9.83
N THR A 14 39.44 55.45 -9.23
CA THR A 14 38.27 55.00 -9.99
C THR A 14 37.44 56.20 -10.45
N GLU A 15 37.13 57.12 -9.55
CA GLU A 15 36.25 58.27 -9.84
C GLU A 15 36.54 59.47 -8.95
N ILE A 16 36.37 60.68 -9.50
CA ILE A 16 36.26 61.91 -8.73
C ILE A 16 34.95 62.59 -9.10
N HIS A 17 34.18 62.99 -8.11
CA HIS A 17 32.92 63.72 -8.30
C HIS A 17 32.97 65.04 -7.53
N ALA A 18 32.49 66.12 -8.13
CA ALA A 18 32.23 67.37 -7.42
C ALA A 18 30.74 67.69 -7.49
N ASN A 19 30.05 67.74 -6.33
CA ASN A 19 28.60 68.01 -6.27
C ASN A 19 27.78 67.21 -7.31
N ASP A 20 28.08 65.91 -7.45
CA ASP A 20 27.47 64.92 -8.36
C ASP A 20 27.94 64.88 -9.83
N ASP A 21 28.85 65.77 -10.26
CA ASP A 21 29.45 65.71 -11.59
C ASP A 21 30.77 64.93 -11.59
N LYS A 22 30.88 63.92 -12.47
CA LYS A 22 32.11 63.14 -12.66
C LYS A 22 33.19 63.97 -13.36
N ILE A 23 34.37 64.06 -12.75
CA ILE A 23 35.52 64.80 -13.25
C ILE A 23 36.65 63.82 -13.61
N GLU A 24 37.06 63.79 -14.89
CA GLU A 24 38.16 62.93 -15.34
C GLU A 24 39.54 63.59 -15.18
N PHE A 25 40.51 62.81 -14.70
CA PHE A 25 41.91 63.19 -14.51
C PHE A 25 42.86 62.15 -15.13
N SER A 26 43.09 62.27 -16.43
CA SER A 26 43.91 61.33 -17.20
C SER A 26 45.34 61.14 -16.67
N TYR A 27 45.90 62.13 -15.97
CA TYR A 27 47.28 62.06 -15.44
C TYR A 27 47.42 61.37 -14.07
N LEU A 28 46.31 61.05 -13.39
CA LEU A 28 46.30 60.31 -12.11
C LEU A 28 45.92 58.83 -12.29
N ASN A 29 45.32 58.47 -13.43
CA ASN A 29 44.97 57.08 -13.74
C ASN A 29 46.20 56.17 -13.67
N GLY A 30 46.06 55.03 -13.00
CA GLY A 30 47.12 54.03 -12.82
C GLY A 30 48.26 54.42 -11.87
N LYS A 31 48.19 55.58 -11.19
CA LYS A 31 49.19 55.99 -10.18
C LYS A 31 48.75 55.60 -8.77
N GLY A 32 49.69 55.12 -7.96
CA GLY A 32 49.46 54.85 -6.54
C GLY A 32 49.30 56.15 -5.73
N ILE A 33 48.60 56.09 -4.60
CA ILE A 33 48.30 57.24 -3.72
C ILE A 33 49.56 58.08 -3.42
N SER A 34 50.69 57.45 -3.12
CA SER A 34 51.95 58.14 -2.81
C SER A 34 52.46 59.02 -3.96
N GLN A 35 52.12 58.69 -5.21
CA GLN A 35 52.50 59.42 -6.41
C GLN A 35 51.57 60.60 -6.73
N TRP A 36 50.48 60.76 -5.96
CA TRP A 36 49.57 61.89 -6.07
C TRP A 36 50.09 63.12 -5.34
N PHE A 37 51.22 63.03 -4.66
CA PHE A 37 51.82 64.13 -3.91
C PHE A 37 53.13 64.54 -4.57
N GLU A 38 53.33 65.85 -4.75
CA GLU A 38 54.53 66.41 -5.35
C GLU A 38 55.27 67.32 -4.36
N LYS A 39 56.60 67.20 -4.33
CA LYS A 39 57.47 68.03 -3.49
C LYS A 39 57.76 69.33 -4.22
N ILE A 40 57.39 70.47 -3.64
CA ILE A 40 57.58 71.79 -4.24
C ILE A 40 58.74 72.58 -3.60
N GLU A 41 59.04 72.37 -2.31
CA GLU A 41 60.18 72.99 -1.61
C GLU A 41 60.83 72.01 -0.62
N GLN A 42 61.95 72.38 0.02
CA GLN A 42 62.79 71.49 0.84
C GLN A 42 62.02 70.63 1.87
N SER A 43 60.83 71.08 2.33
CA SER A 43 59.94 70.35 3.25
C SER A 43 58.43 70.50 3.00
N ARG A 44 57.98 70.99 1.83
CA ARG A 44 56.54 71.22 1.54
C ARG A 44 56.07 70.38 0.36
N PHE A 45 54.95 69.70 0.54
CA PHE A 45 54.30 68.88 -0.48
C PHE A 45 52.90 69.41 -0.77
N VAL A 46 52.44 69.22 -2.00
CA VAL A 46 51.06 69.49 -2.42
C VAL A 46 50.49 68.28 -3.12
N TRP A 47 49.17 68.14 -3.10
CA TRP A 47 48.50 67.22 -4.02
C TRP A 47 48.82 67.67 -5.44
N ARG A 48 49.36 66.75 -6.21
CA ARG A 48 49.88 66.92 -7.55
C ARG A 48 48.77 67.38 -8.49
N GLY A 49 48.67 68.70 -8.68
CA GLY A 49 47.77 69.35 -9.63
C GLY A 49 46.27 69.19 -9.35
N LEU A 50 45.84 68.26 -8.50
CA LEU A 50 44.43 67.92 -8.32
C LEU A 50 43.60 69.07 -7.73
N PRO A 51 43.97 69.68 -6.57
CA PRO A 51 43.23 70.84 -6.05
C PRO A 51 43.25 72.04 -7.01
N SER A 52 44.39 72.33 -7.64
CA SER A 52 44.54 73.45 -8.57
C SER A 52 43.66 73.30 -9.81
N GLU A 53 43.54 72.08 -10.33
CA GLU A 53 42.72 71.79 -11.51
C GLU A 53 41.23 71.79 -11.18
N ILE A 54 40.85 71.29 -10.00
CA ILE A 54 39.48 71.37 -9.49
C ILE A 54 39.06 72.83 -9.33
N ASN A 55 39.89 73.66 -8.68
CA ASN A 55 39.64 75.09 -8.52
C ASN A 55 39.46 75.79 -9.88
N ARG A 56 40.29 75.43 -10.87
CA ARG A 56 40.18 75.97 -12.24
C ARG A 56 38.88 75.57 -12.93
N ARG A 57 38.47 74.30 -12.83
CA ARG A 57 37.24 73.79 -13.48
C ARG A 57 35.97 74.33 -12.83
N LEU A 58 35.96 74.48 -11.51
CA LEU A 58 34.77 74.90 -10.75
C LEU A 58 34.71 76.42 -10.52
N GLY A 59 35.76 77.17 -10.89
CA GLY A 59 35.79 78.63 -10.77
C GLY A 59 35.80 79.14 -9.33
N CYS A 60 36.33 78.36 -8.40
CA CYS A 60 36.31 78.63 -6.96
C CYS A 60 37.72 78.72 -6.35
N ASN A 61 37.85 79.48 -5.25
CA ASN A 61 39.06 79.52 -4.45
C ASN A 61 39.01 78.33 -3.47
N GLY A 62 40.04 77.49 -3.43
CA GLY A 62 40.01 76.17 -2.76
C GLY A 62 39.69 76.13 -1.26
N GLU A 63 39.48 77.27 -0.61
CA GLU A 63 39.04 77.36 0.79
C GLU A 63 37.59 76.87 1.00
N ASP A 64 36.76 76.83 -0.06
CA ASP A 64 35.36 76.40 -0.01
C ASP A 64 35.14 74.91 -0.40
N ILE A 65 36.22 74.14 -0.61
CA ILE A 65 36.15 72.75 -1.06
C ILE A 65 36.44 71.79 0.09
N THR A 66 35.54 70.83 0.33
CA THR A 66 35.76 69.67 1.21
C THR A 66 36.09 68.44 0.36
N TYR A 67 37.28 67.86 0.55
CA TYR A 67 37.69 66.63 -0.11
C TYR A 67 37.30 65.43 0.75
N ILE A 68 36.47 64.54 0.22
CA ILE A 68 36.06 63.31 0.88
C ILE A 68 36.74 62.15 0.17
N PHE A 69 37.70 61.51 0.83
CA PHE A 69 38.32 60.29 0.34
C PHE A 69 37.50 59.08 0.77
N GLU A 70 37.04 58.30 -0.21
CA GLU A 70 36.32 57.03 -0.02
C GLU A 70 37.21 55.91 -0.57
N GLY A 71 37.71 55.06 0.32
CA GLY A 71 38.51 53.91 -0.06
C GLY A 71 38.48 52.81 0.99
N ASP A 72 38.98 51.63 0.62
CA ASP A 72 39.17 50.54 1.58
C ASP A 72 40.05 50.98 2.76
N SER A 73 39.95 50.29 3.90
CA SER A 73 40.65 50.72 5.11
C SER A 73 42.16 50.89 4.91
N LEU A 74 42.80 50.03 4.10
CA LEU A 74 44.23 50.11 3.85
C LEU A 74 44.56 51.33 2.99
N SER A 75 43.81 51.58 1.92
CA SER A 75 43.96 52.75 1.07
C SER A 75 43.67 54.05 1.82
N ALA A 76 42.66 54.05 2.69
CA ALA A 76 42.33 55.17 3.58
C ALA A 76 43.46 55.45 4.59
N ASP A 77 44.06 54.41 5.16
CA ASP A 77 45.21 54.54 6.06
C ASP A 77 46.46 55.01 5.31
N ILE A 78 46.76 54.49 4.11
CA ILE A 78 47.86 54.96 3.26
C ILE A 78 47.68 56.43 2.88
N PHE A 79 46.45 56.83 2.53
CA PHE A 79 46.14 58.21 2.19
C PHE A 79 46.28 59.13 3.40
N HIS A 80 45.74 58.72 4.54
CA HIS A 80 45.90 59.43 5.80
C HIS A 80 47.38 59.57 6.20
N ASP A 81 48.16 58.50 6.10
CA ASP A 81 49.59 58.50 6.39
C ASP A 81 50.37 59.35 5.39
N CYS A 82 50.04 59.32 4.11
CA CYS A 82 50.65 60.21 3.11
C CYS A 82 50.35 61.69 3.43
N ILE A 83 49.11 62.03 3.80
CA ILE A 83 48.76 63.39 4.19
C ILE A 83 49.55 63.81 5.44
N LYS A 84 49.61 62.93 6.45
CA LYS A 84 50.28 63.18 7.72
C LYS A 84 51.81 63.28 7.58
N GLU A 85 52.45 62.34 6.90
CA GLU A 85 53.90 62.34 6.64
C GLU A 85 54.35 63.56 5.84
N LYS A 86 53.50 64.04 4.94
CA LYS A 86 53.80 65.18 4.06
C LYS A 86 53.40 66.53 4.66
N GLY A 87 52.90 66.56 5.90
CA GLY A 87 52.56 67.79 6.63
C GLY A 87 51.39 68.56 6.02
N ILE A 88 50.48 67.88 5.32
CA ILE A 88 49.32 68.50 4.68
C ILE A 88 48.20 68.55 5.74
N GLU A 89 48.15 69.64 6.49
CA GLU A 89 47.06 69.90 7.43
C GLU A 89 45.93 70.68 6.73
N ASP A 90 45.24 70.01 5.80
CA ASP A 90 44.03 70.59 5.22
C ASP A 90 42.81 70.15 6.04
N LYS A 91 42.22 71.10 6.76
CA LYS A 91 41.04 70.90 7.62
C LYS A 91 39.80 70.45 6.83
N ASN A 92 39.86 70.56 5.51
CA ASN A 92 38.77 70.23 4.62
C ASN A 92 38.88 68.82 4.03
N ILE A 93 39.84 67.98 4.46
CA ILE A 93 39.90 66.57 4.05
C ILE A 93 39.17 65.67 5.06
N ARG A 94 38.18 64.92 4.59
CA ARG A 94 37.50 63.84 5.34
C ARG A 94 37.83 62.50 4.72
N ILE A 95 38.05 61.50 5.57
CA ILE A 95 38.33 60.13 5.12
C ILE A 95 37.19 59.24 5.59
N ILE A 96 36.47 58.64 4.65
CA ILE A 96 35.43 57.65 4.89
C ILE A 96 36.01 56.28 4.56
N LYS A 97 36.13 55.44 5.58
CA LYS A 97 36.57 54.05 5.40
C LYS A 97 35.39 53.24 4.87
N ASP A 98 35.58 52.60 3.72
CA ASP A 98 34.64 51.62 3.19
C ASP A 98 34.53 50.44 4.17
N ASN A 99 33.34 50.27 4.76
CA ASN A 99 33.08 49.18 5.69
C ASN A 99 32.68 47.95 4.88
N GLY A 100 33.60 47.00 4.67
CA GLY A 100 33.32 45.74 3.94
C GLY A 100 32.07 44.98 4.40
N GLU A 101 31.50 45.30 5.57
CA GLU A 101 30.15 44.91 6.00
C GLU A 101 29.02 45.38 5.06
N MET A 102 29.02 46.62 4.56
CA MET A 102 27.98 47.13 3.65
C MET A 102 27.97 46.35 2.32
N LYS A 103 29.15 46.03 1.78
CA LYS A 103 29.29 45.21 0.57
C LYS A 103 28.80 43.77 0.78
N TYR A 104 28.98 43.22 1.98
CA TYR A 104 28.42 41.91 2.32
C TYR A 104 26.88 41.95 2.39
N HIS A 105 26.30 42.97 3.04
CA HIS A 105 24.84 43.12 3.14
C HIS A 105 24.18 43.27 1.76
N THR A 106 24.71 44.17 0.93
CA THR A 106 24.23 44.34 -0.46
C THR A 106 24.44 43.08 -1.31
N GLY A 107 25.52 42.33 -1.07
CA GLY A 107 25.72 41.01 -1.70
C GLY A 107 24.62 40.01 -1.34
N LYS A 108 24.20 39.99 -0.07
CA LYS A 108 23.09 39.15 0.41
C LYS A 108 21.75 39.52 -0.23
N GLU A 109 21.46 40.82 -0.34
CA GLU A 109 20.25 41.30 -1.03
C GLU A 109 20.24 40.88 -2.51
N GLN A 110 21.38 41.00 -3.19
CA GLN A 110 21.49 40.56 -4.60
C GLN A 110 21.30 39.04 -4.73
N GLU A 111 21.82 38.28 -3.79
CA GLU A 111 21.64 36.85 -3.75
C GLU A 111 20.16 36.45 -3.53
N GLU A 112 19.49 37.10 -2.58
CA GLU A 112 18.04 36.92 -2.33
C GLU A 112 17.20 37.30 -3.55
N SER A 113 17.67 38.25 -4.37
CA SER A 113 17.04 38.61 -5.65
C SER A 113 17.36 37.66 -6.82
N GLY A 114 18.18 36.63 -6.61
CA GLY A 114 18.58 35.65 -7.62
C GLY A 114 19.75 36.09 -8.53
N ASN A 115 20.33 37.27 -8.32
CA ASN A 115 21.43 37.77 -9.12
C ASN A 115 22.80 37.31 -8.56
N LEU A 116 23.10 36.03 -8.73
CA LEU A 116 24.31 35.40 -8.21
C LEU A 116 25.62 36.02 -8.74
N ASP A 117 25.62 36.53 -9.97
CA ASP A 117 26.79 37.20 -10.57
C ASP A 117 27.12 38.50 -9.87
N ASN A 118 26.12 39.34 -9.66
CA ASN A 118 26.31 40.59 -8.93
C ASN A 118 26.61 40.35 -7.45
N ALA A 119 25.88 39.42 -6.81
CA ALA A 119 26.14 38.99 -5.44
C ALA A 119 27.59 38.52 -5.26
N TYR A 120 28.09 37.69 -6.19
CA TYR A 120 29.47 37.21 -6.15
C TYR A 120 30.48 38.34 -6.23
N GLN A 121 30.29 39.34 -7.11
CA GLN A 121 31.23 40.47 -7.21
C GLN A 121 31.26 41.31 -5.94
N LEU A 122 30.10 41.51 -5.29
CA LEU A 122 30.00 42.24 -4.03
C LEU A 122 30.64 41.47 -2.87
N TYR A 123 30.38 40.16 -2.78
CA TYR A 123 31.07 39.28 -1.84
C TYR A 123 32.57 39.23 -2.10
N LEU A 124 33.02 39.17 -3.35
CA LEU A 124 34.43 39.09 -3.72
C LEU A 124 35.23 40.27 -3.18
N LYS A 125 34.68 41.49 -3.27
CA LYS A 125 35.30 42.70 -2.71
C LYS A 125 35.48 42.57 -1.19
N SER A 126 34.45 42.11 -0.49
CA SER A 126 34.49 41.91 0.97
C SER A 126 35.39 40.74 1.36
N ALA A 127 35.38 39.65 0.60
CA ALA A 127 36.16 38.44 0.85
C ALA A 127 37.68 38.71 0.72
N LYS A 128 38.07 39.55 -0.24
CA LYS A 128 39.46 40.03 -0.41
C LYS A 128 39.94 40.86 0.79
N LEU A 129 39.03 41.58 1.46
CA LEU A 129 39.32 42.32 2.70
C LEU A 129 39.38 41.42 3.95
N GLY A 130 39.19 40.10 3.81
CA GLY A 130 39.32 39.14 4.91
C GLY A 130 38.01 38.78 5.60
N TYR A 131 36.86 39.30 5.17
CA TYR A 131 35.58 39.04 5.83
C TYR A 131 35.16 37.58 5.66
N LEU A 132 35.11 36.83 6.77
CA LEU A 132 34.82 35.39 6.80
C LEU A 132 33.50 35.03 6.09
N LYS A 133 32.39 35.70 6.44
CA LYS A 133 31.08 35.43 5.85
C LYS A 133 31.06 35.65 4.33
N ALA A 134 31.81 36.64 3.85
CA ALA A 134 31.96 36.89 2.42
C ALA A 134 32.83 35.82 1.72
N GLN A 135 33.89 35.33 2.39
CA GLN A 135 34.71 34.23 1.87
C GLN A 135 33.89 32.93 1.76
N LEU A 136 33.06 32.62 2.76
CA LEU A 136 32.14 31.49 2.73
C LEU A 136 31.10 31.62 1.60
N ALA A 137 30.50 32.80 1.44
CA ALA A 137 29.56 33.08 0.36
C ALA A 137 30.21 32.93 -1.03
N CYS A 138 31.42 33.48 -1.23
CA CYS A 138 32.19 33.28 -2.46
C CYS A 138 32.48 31.79 -2.71
N ALA A 139 32.84 31.03 -1.70
CA ALA A 139 33.11 29.60 -1.83
C ALA A 139 31.86 28.82 -2.25
N ARG A 140 30.70 29.12 -1.64
CA ARG A 140 29.42 28.48 -1.95
C ARG A 140 28.99 28.77 -3.39
N ILE A 141 28.96 30.04 -3.79
CA ILE A 141 28.59 30.44 -5.16
C ILE A 141 29.57 29.86 -6.20
N ALA A 142 30.87 29.84 -5.91
CA ALA A 142 31.84 29.18 -6.78
C ALA A 142 31.55 27.69 -6.95
N GLY A 143 31.09 27.00 -5.90
CA GLY A 143 30.64 25.62 -5.93
C GLY A 143 29.39 25.40 -6.78
N GLU A 144 28.39 26.27 -6.65
CA GLU A 144 27.16 26.26 -7.47
C GLU A 144 27.49 26.44 -8.97
N ARG A 145 28.45 27.32 -9.29
CA ARG A 145 29.01 27.48 -10.64
C ARG A 145 29.92 26.34 -11.09
N LYS A 146 30.12 25.31 -10.26
CA LYS A 146 31.05 24.19 -10.49
C LYS A 146 32.52 24.62 -10.66
N ASN A 147 32.88 25.84 -10.23
CA ASN A 147 34.26 26.30 -10.17
C ASN A 147 34.92 25.82 -8.86
N TYR A 148 35.20 24.52 -8.81
CA TYR A 148 35.70 23.90 -7.59
C TYR A 148 37.10 24.35 -7.17
N SER A 149 37.94 24.80 -8.11
CA SER A 149 39.26 25.36 -7.80
C SER A 149 39.14 26.66 -6.98
N GLU A 150 38.20 27.53 -7.38
CA GLU A 150 37.91 28.76 -6.66
C GLU A 150 37.20 28.51 -5.34
N GLN A 151 36.24 27.58 -5.30
CA GLN A 151 35.62 27.11 -4.07
C GLN A 151 36.67 26.65 -3.04
N PHE A 152 37.58 25.78 -3.46
CA PHE A 152 38.64 25.27 -2.59
C PHE A 152 39.54 26.38 -2.05
N LYS A 153 39.90 27.36 -2.90
CA LYS A 153 40.72 28.52 -2.50
C LYS A 153 40.02 29.33 -1.41
N TRP A 154 38.74 29.65 -1.59
CA TRP A 154 37.99 30.45 -0.62
C TRP A 154 37.78 29.73 0.71
N TYR A 155 37.43 28.44 0.71
CA TYR A 155 37.36 27.67 1.96
C TYR A 155 38.73 27.54 2.64
N THR A 156 39.83 27.45 1.87
CA THR A 156 41.18 27.44 2.45
C THR A 156 41.50 28.76 3.16
N LEU A 157 41.07 29.90 2.60
CA LEU A 157 41.23 31.21 3.23
C LEU A 157 40.35 31.35 4.47
N ALA A 158 39.06 31.00 4.37
CA ALA A 158 38.12 31.04 5.49
C ALA A 158 38.57 30.14 6.65
N LYS A 159 39.09 28.93 6.36
CA LYS A 159 39.61 28.00 7.35
C LYS A 159 40.79 28.55 8.16
N LYS A 160 41.57 29.51 7.62
CA LYS A 160 42.67 30.15 8.39
C LYS A 160 42.14 30.97 9.56
N GLN A 161 40.88 31.39 9.51
CA GLN A 161 40.21 32.17 10.56
C GLN A 161 39.63 31.28 11.66
N GLY A 162 39.79 29.96 11.58
CA GLY A 162 39.36 29.02 12.63
C GLY A 162 37.92 28.55 12.51
N ASP A 163 37.12 29.12 11.60
CA ASP A 163 35.69 28.83 11.43
C ASP A 163 35.36 27.34 11.18
N SER A 164 34.32 26.84 11.87
CA SER A 164 33.92 25.44 11.82
C SER A 164 33.25 25.06 10.50
N GLU A 165 32.43 25.94 9.92
CA GLU A 165 31.77 25.71 8.63
C GLU A 165 32.81 25.65 7.50
N ALA A 166 33.80 26.54 7.51
CA ALA A 166 34.91 26.55 6.57
C ALA A 166 35.75 25.27 6.65
N GLN A 167 36.02 24.79 7.86
CA GLN A 167 36.75 23.54 8.07
C GLN A 167 35.97 22.34 7.53
N PHE A 168 34.67 22.27 7.82
CA PHE A 168 33.78 21.22 7.31
C PHE A 168 33.75 21.20 5.78
N ASN A 169 33.47 22.35 5.17
CA ASN A 169 33.35 22.47 3.73
C ASN A 169 34.69 22.20 3.01
N LEU A 170 35.82 22.61 3.59
CA LEU A 170 37.13 22.23 3.10
C LEU A 170 37.36 20.71 3.21
N GLY A 171 36.84 20.08 4.27
CA GLY A 171 36.80 18.63 4.43
C GLY A 171 36.04 17.96 3.28
N LEU A 172 34.85 18.46 2.92
CA LEU A 172 34.08 17.99 1.76
C LEU A 172 34.87 18.14 0.45
N CYS A 173 35.63 19.22 0.27
CA CYS A 173 36.50 19.35 -0.90
C CYS A 173 37.54 18.23 -0.98
N TYR A 174 38.17 17.85 0.13
CA TYR A 174 39.11 16.74 0.18
C TYR A 174 38.45 15.37 0.06
N ASP A 175 37.24 15.15 0.57
CA ASP A 175 36.55 13.85 0.48
C ASP A 175 36.07 13.58 -0.95
N PHE A 176 35.41 14.57 -1.55
CA PHE A 176 34.83 14.45 -2.90
C PHE A 176 35.79 14.84 -4.02
N GLY A 177 36.93 15.46 -3.72
CA GLY A 177 37.91 15.91 -4.72
C GLY A 177 37.47 17.17 -5.46
N LYS A 178 36.72 18.06 -4.79
CA LYS A 178 36.27 19.33 -5.37
C LYS A 178 37.43 20.33 -5.35
N GLY A 179 38.07 20.52 -6.51
CA GLY A 179 39.15 21.52 -6.69
C GLY A 179 40.52 21.08 -6.15
N ILE A 180 40.62 19.86 -5.63
CA ILE A 180 41.84 19.28 -5.06
C ILE A 180 41.80 17.76 -5.21
N THR A 181 42.96 17.11 -5.10
CA THR A 181 43.03 15.64 -5.06
C THR A 181 42.37 15.08 -3.81
N LYS A 182 41.62 13.98 -3.97
CA LYS A 182 40.93 13.30 -2.87
C LYS A 182 41.91 12.90 -1.77
N ASN A 183 41.57 13.18 -0.52
CA ASN A 183 42.38 12.79 0.62
C ASN A 183 41.49 12.59 1.86
N LYS A 184 41.07 11.33 2.07
CA LYS A 184 40.18 10.94 3.17
C LYS A 184 40.74 11.27 4.55
N LYS A 185 42.06 11.12 4.76
CA LYS A 185 42.70 11.42 6.06
C LYS A 185 42.71 12.91 6.36
N LYS A 186 42.95 13.76 5.35
CA LYS A 186 42.82 15.21 5.51
C LYS A 186 41.38 15.64 5.72
N ALA A 187 40.43 15.03 5.00
CA ALA A 187 39.00 15.28 5.20
C ALA A 187 38.58 14.94 6.64
N PHE A 188 38.91 13.74 7.12
CA PHE A 188 38.67 13.30 8.49
C PHE A 188 39.23 14.29 9.53
N ASN A 189 40.49 14.71 9.39
CA ASN A 189 41.10 15.68 10.31
C ASN A 189 40.39 17.04 10.30
N LEU A 190 39.83 17.46 9.16
CA LEU A 190 39.08 18.71 9.05
C LEU A 190 37.67 18.58 9.63
N TYR A 191 37.00 17.44 9.41
CA TYR A 191 35.73 17.12 10.06
C TYR A 191 35.89 17.06 11.58
N THR A 192 36.96 16.44 12.08
CA THR A 192 37.28 16.38 13.51
C THR A 192 37.35 17.77 14.14
N LYS A 193 38.15 18.66 13.55
CA LYS A 193 38.30 20.04 14.07
C LYS A 193 37.00 20.86 14.01
N SER A 194 36.16 20.61 13.01
CA SER A 194 34.86 21.28 12.88
C SER A 194 33.84 20.73 13.88
N ALA A 195 33.81 19.40 14.04
CA ALA A 195 32.92 18.69 14.96
C ALA A 195 33.23 19.00 16.44
N GLU A 196 34.51 19.12 16.80
CA GLU A 196 34.98 19.55 18.12
C GLU A 196 34.52 20.98 18.48
N GLN A 197 34.28 21.83 17.48
CA GLN A 197 33.71 23.17 17.66
C GLN A 197 32.19 23.18 17.76
N GLY A 198 31.53 22.02 17.67
CA GLY A 198 30.08 21.90 17.80
C GLY A 198 29.31 21.89 16.49
N PHE A 199 29.95 21.95 15.31
CA PHE A 199 29.22 22.04 14.05
C PHE A 199 28.47 20.74 13.71
N ALA A 200 27.14 20.76 13.78
CA ALA A 200 26.29 19.57 13.74
C ALA A 200 26.52 18.69 12.49
N GLU A 201 26.63 19.29 11.30
CA GLU A 201 26.89 18.55 10.05
C GLU A 201 28.26 17.87 10.06
N ALA A 202 29.28 18.52 10.64
CA ALA A 202 30.60 17.92 10.80
C ALA A 202 30.59 16.77 11.80
N GLN A 203 29.84 16.89 12.90
CA GLN A 203 29.65 15.80 13.86
C GLN A 203 28.98 14.60 13.18
N PHE A 204 27.92 14.81 12.40
CA PHE A 204 27.31 13.74 11.61
C PHE A 204 28.31 13.10 10.63
N ARG A 205 29.03 13.91 9.84
CA ARG A 205 30.03 13.38 8.89
C ARG A 205 31.17 12.65 9.59
N LEU A 206 31.57 13.09 10.77
CA LEU A 206 32.59 12.43 11.57
C LEU A 206 32.10 11.07 12.07
N GLY A 207 30.85 11.00 12.55
CA GLY A 207 30.20 9.73 12.89
C GLY A 207 30.20 8.76 11.69
N PHE A 208 29.85 9.27 10.51
CA PHE A 208 29.93 8.50 9.25
C PHE A 208 31.35 8.03 8.93
N CYS A 209 32.37 8.85 9.18
CA CYS A 209 33.75 8.43 8.95
C CYS A 209 34.15 7.27 9.85
N TYR A 210 33.71 7.28 11.11
CA TYR A 210 33.96 6.21 12.06
C TYR A 210 33.16 4.93 11.76
N GLU A 211 31.89 5.05 11.35
CA GLU A 211 31.04 3.89 11.01
C GLU A 211 31.59 3.07 9.85
N TYR A 212 32.09 3.75 8.81
CA TYR A 212 32.56 3.15 7.57
C TYR A 212 34.09 3.13 7.41
N GLY A 213 34.85 3.56 8.42
CA GLY A 213 36.33 3.61 8.37
C GLY A 213 36.88 4.53 7.27
N LYS A 214 36.25 5.70 7.04
CA LYS A 214 36.71 6.67 6.03
C LYS A 214 37.79 7.59 6.59
N GLY A 215 39.04 7.26 6.30
CA GLY A 215 40.19 8.09 6.72
C GLY A 215 40.65 7.86 8.16
N VAL A 216 39.97 6.96 8.86
CA VAL A 216 40.22 6.47 10.23
C VAL A 216 39.84 4.98 10.29
N ASP A 217 40.32 4.25 11.28
CA ASP A 217 39.86 2.89 11.53
C ASP A 217 38.39 2.88 11.95
N ARG A 218 37.66 1.84 11.55
CA ARG A 218 36.24 1.70 11.87
C ARG A 218 36.05 1.62 13.39
N ASN A 219 35.21 2.48 13.94
CA ASN A 219 34.88 2.51 15.36
C ASN A 219 33.40 2.88 15.53
N LEU A 220 32.57 1.92 15.91
CA LEU A 220 31.13 2.14 15.99
C LEU A 220 30.71 2.91 17.25
N GLU A 221 31.47 2.81 18.35
CA GLU A 221 31.22 3.57 19.58
C GLU A 221 31.42 5.08 19.35
N GLU A 222 32.52 5.45 18.68
CA GLU A 222 32.76 6.83 18.27
C GLU A 222 31.72 7.29 17.25
N ALA A 223 31.28 6.43 16.34
CA ALA A 223 30.25 6.77 15.37
C ALA A 223 28.96 7.24 16.07
N ILE A 224 28.45 6.45 17.02
CA ILE A 224 27.26 6.80 17.80
C ILE A 224 27.48 8.06 18.62
N HIS A 225 28.62 8.20 19.31
CA HIS A 225 28.90 9.41 20.08
C HIS A 225 28.76 10.69 19.25
N TRP A 226 29.31 10.70 18.03
CA TRP A 226 29.21 11.85 17.14
C TRP A 226 27.84 12.01 16.50
N TYR A 227 27.14 10.91 16.18
CA TYR A 227 25.75 10.96 15.75
C TYR A 227 24.84 11.54 16.83
N THR A 228 24.98 11.11 18.09
CA THR A 228 24.21 11.63 19.22
C THR A 228 24.41 13.13 19.40
N LYS A 229 25.66 13.62 19.41
CA LYS A 229 25.93 15.06 19.50
C LYS A 229 25.30 15.88 18.38
N SER A 230 25.27 15.34 17.16
CA SER A 230 24.64 15.99 16.01
C SER A 230 23.11 15.95 16.10
N ALA A 231 22.55 14.81 16.50
CA ALA A 231 21.11 14.58 16.63
C ALA A 231 20.48 15.41 17.76
N GLU A 232 21.19 15.58 18.87
CA GLU A 232 20.80 16.44 20.00
C GLU A 232 20.69 17.92 19.62
N GLN A 233 21.43 18.35 18.58
CA GLN A 233 21.34 19.69 18.01
C GLN A 233 20.20 19.86 17.00
N GLY A 234 19.44 18.81 16.71
CA GLY A 234 18.32 18.87 15.76
C GLY A 234 18.65 18.43 14.35
N TYR A 235 19.87 18.00 14.04
CA TYR A 235 20.26 17.65 12.66
C TYR A 235 19.52 16.38 12.18
N LEU A 236 18.73 16.55 11.12
CA LEU A 236 17.68 15.63 10.65
C LEU A 236 18.25 14.23 10.34
N GLU A 237 19.34 14.21 9.57
CA GLU A 237 20.00 12.99 9.10
C GLU A 237 20.73 12.29 10.24
N ALA A 238 21.23 13.01 11.25
CA ALA A 238 21.79 12.39 12.44
C ALA A 238 20.73 11.76 13.33
N GLN A 239 19.58 12.42 13.50
CA GLN A 239 18.44 11.85 14.23
C GLN A 239 17.94 10.57 13.54
N PHE A 240 17.75 10.60 12.22
CA PHE A 240 17.40 9.41 11.46
C PHE A 240 18.45 8.31 11.62
N LYS A 241 19.73 8.64 11.45
CA LYS A 241 20.81 7.66 11.54
C LYS A 241 20.94 7.04 12.93
N LEU A 242 20.69 7.82 13.98
CA LEU A 242 20.66 7.32 15.35
C LEU A 242 19.46 6.38 15.57
N GLY A 243 18.32 6.67 14.94
CA GLY A 243 17.19 5.75 14.86
C GLY A 243 17.58 4.39 14.26
N GLU A 244 18.26 4.39 13.12
CA GLU A 244 18.76 3.16 12.49
C GLU A 244 19.73 2.38 13.40
N CYS A 245 20.60 3.08 14.11
CA CYS A 245 21.56 2.45 15.02
C CYS A 245 20.83 1.65 16.12
N TYR A 246 19.79 2.23 16.72
CA TYR A 246 18.97 1.58 17.74
C TYR A 246 18.05 0.49 17.19
N GLU A 247 17.56 0.63 15.95
CA GLU A 247 16.69 -0.37 15.32
C GLU A 247 17.44 -1.67 15.01
N TYR A 248 18.63 -1.56 14.39
CA TYR A 248 19.41 -2.70 13.93
C TYR A 248 20.41 -3.22 14.97
N GLY A 249 20.60 -2.49 16.08
CA GLY A 249 21.61 -2.82 17.09
C GLY A 249 23.05 -2.63 16.58
N ASN A 250 23.25 -1.67 15.67
CA ASN A 250 24.58 -1.31 15.21
C ASN A 250 25.21 -0.44 16.31
N SER A 251 26.27 -0.92 16.98
CA SER A 251 27.01 -0.24 18.08
C SER A 251 26.28 -0.03 19.42
N VAL A 252 24.96 -0.16 19.46
CA VAL A 252 24.15 -0.12 20.68
C VAL A 252 23.28 -1.36 20.74
N ASP A 253 22.82 -1.71 21.93
CA ASP A 253 21.79 -2.72 22.08
C ASP A 253 20.54 -2.29 21.33
N LYS A 254 19.91 -3.25 20.64
CA LYS A 254 18.67 -3.01 19.91
C LYS A 254 17.60 -2.44 20.87
N ASN A 255 17.08 -1.27 20.54
CA ASN A 255 16.08 -0.59 21.34
C ASN A 255 15.10 0.17 20.45
N LEU A 256 13.97 -0.48 20.09
CA LEU A 256 13.02 0.12 19.17
C LEU A 256 12.33 1.38 19.75
N LYS A 257 12.21 1.50 21.08
CA LYS A 257 11.63 2.71 21.69
C LYS A 257 12.51 3.94 21.45
N GLU A 258 13.83 3.77 21.61
CA GLU A 258 14.78 4.83 21.26
C GLU A 258 14.83 5.07 19.75
N ALA A 259 14.77 4.01 18.93
CA ALA A 259 14.70 4.17 17.48
C ALA A 259 13.51 5.05 17.05
N ILE A 260 12.31 4.74 17.55
CA ILE A 260 11.09 5.50 17.30
C ILE A 260 11.24 6.94 17.80
N HIS A 261 11.77 7.17 19.01
CA HIS A 261 12.00 8.52 19.53
C HIS A 261 12.85 9.37 18.58
N TRP A 262 13.96 8.83 18.07
CA TRP A 262 14.83 9.55 17.15
C TRP A 262 14.24 9.68 15.74
N TYR A 263 13.55 8.65 15.24
CA TYR A 263 12.81 8.75 13.99
C TYR A 263 11.69 9.80 14.08
N THR A 264 10.94 9.87 15.18
CA THR A 264 9.89 10.89 15.40
C THR A 264 10.45 12.30 15.30
N LYS A 265 11.56 12.59 16.00
CA LYS A 265 12.20 13.91 15.91
C LYS A 265 12.62 14.29 14.48
N SER A 266 13.11 13.33 13.71
CA SER A 266 13.51 13.55 12.32
C SER A 266 12.30 13.71 11.39
N ALA A 267 11.27 12.87 11.57
CA ALA A 267 10.05 12.84 10.76
C ALA A 267 9.16 14.07 10.97
N GLU A 268 9.08 14.58 12.21
CA GLU A 268 8.36 15.82 12.55
C GLU A 268 8.96 17.05 11.87
N GLN A 269 10.26 17.02 11.56
CA GLN A 269 10.93 18.06 10.78
C GLN A 269 10.80 17.85 9.27
N GLY A 270 10.09 16.81 8.83
CA GLY A 270 9.81 16.57 7.41
C GLY A 270 10.77 15.59 6.73
N TYR A 271 11.68 14.93 7.44
CA TYR A 271 12.61 14.00 6.80
C TYR A 271 11.88 12.77 6.23
N LEU A 272 11.94 12.60 4.91
CA LEU A 272 11.13 11.67 4.15
C LEU A 272 11.32 10.21 4.60
N GLU A 273 12.57 9.79 4.74
CA GLU A 273 12.92 8.42 5.11
C GLU A 273 12.55 8.11 6.56
N ALA A 274 12.59 9.09 7.47
CA ALA A 274 12.14 8.91 8.84
C ALA A 274 10.61 8.73 8.93
N GLN A 275 9.84 9.47 8.13
CA GLN A 275 8.39 9.29 8.05
C GLN A 275 8.03 7.89 7.57
N PHE A 276 8.70 7.41 6.52
CA PHE A 276 8.49 6.03 6.05
C PHE A 276 8.87 4.99 7.13
N LYS A 277 10.01 5.15 7.79
CA LYS A 277 10.47 4.23 8.85
C LYS A 277 9.54 4.19 10.06
N LEU A 278 8.95 5.31 10.46
CA LEU A 278 7.93 5.31 11.51
C LEU A 278 6.68 4.53 11.10
N GLY A 279 6.27 4.66 9.84
CA GLY A 279 5.20 3.83 9.27
C GLY A 279 5.47 2.34 9.50
N GLU A 280 6.67 1.87 9.16
CA GLU A 280 7.07 0.48 9.35
C GLU A 280 7.12 0.07 10.84
N CYS A 281 7.68 0.93 11.70
CA CYS A 281 7.78 0.65 13.13
C CYS A 281 6.40 0.39 13.77
N TYR A 282 5.41 1.24 13.46
CA TYR A 282 4.06 1.12 13.99
C TYR A 282 3.25 0.00 13.34
N GLU A 283 3.56 -0.34 12.08
CA GLU A 283 2.91 -1.44 11.38
C GLU A 283 3.30 -2.81 11.97
N TYR A 284 4.60 -3.05 12.16
CA TYR A 284 5.10 -4.36 12.58
C TYR A 284 5.09 -4.57 14.09
N GLY A 285 5.10 -3.49 14.90
CA GLY A 285 4.96 -3.60 16.36
C GLY A 285 6.05 -4.44 17.05
N ASN A 286 7.25 -4.56 16.48
CA ASN A 286 8.29 -5.43 17.03
C ASN A 286 8.89 -4.84 18.31
N SER A 287 8.34 -5.14 19.50
CA SER A 287 8.72 -4.62 20.84
C SER A 287 7.98 -3.35 21.30
N ILE A 288 7.00 -2.89 20.52
CA ILE A 288 5.99 -1.89 20.90
C ILE A 288 4.61 -2.37 20.45
N ASP A 289 3.53 -1.86 21.02
CA ASP A 289 2.20 -2.25 20.56
C ASP A 289 1.98 -1.76 19.11
N LYS A 290 1.53 -2.69 18.26
CA LYS A 290 1.16 -2.41 16.87
C LYS A 290 0.12 -1.28 16.82
N ASN A 291 0.31 -0.29 15.96
CA ASN A 291 -0.60 0.83 15.82
C ASN A 291 -0.78 1.23 14.35
N LEU A 292 -1.73 0.59 13.69
CA LEU A 292 -1.99 0.81 12.26
C LEU A 292 -2.46 2.24 11.93
N LYS A 293 -3.10 2.94 12.86
CA LYS A 293 -3.53 4.34 12.65
C LYS A 293 -2.33 5.28 12.55
N GLU A 294 -1.35 5.11 13.43
CA GLU A 294 -0.09 5.85 13.36
C GLU A 294 0.71 5.45 12.11
N ALA A 295 0.73 4.16 11.75
CA ALA A 295 1.37 3.72 10.51
C ALA A 295 0.79 4.43 9.27
N ILE A 296 -0.55 4.49 9.16
CA ILE A 296 -1.26 5.21 8.09
C ILE A 296 -0.90 6.70 8.10
N HIS A 297 -0.87 7.34 9.27
CA HIS A 297 -0.51 8.75 9.39
C HIS A 297 0.87 9.04 8.79
N TRP A 298 1.89 8.26 9.18
CA TRP A 298 3.26 8.47 8.74
C TRP A 298 3.50 8.06 7.29
N TYR A 299 2.88 6.97 6.82
CA TYR A 299 2.93 6.63 5.40
C TYR A 299 2.25 7.69 4.53
N THR A 300 1.13 8.27 4.97
CA THR A 300 0.45 9.34 4.21
C THR A 300 1.38 10.54 4.00
N LYS A 301 2.07 11.00 5.04
CA LYS A 301 3.07 12.08 4.93
C LYS A 301 4.22 11.74 3.98
N ALA A 302 4.71 10.50 4.01
CA ALA A 302 5.75 10.05 3.10
C ALA A 302 5.27 9.99 1.63
N VAL A 303 4.00 9.61 1.39
CA VAL A 303 3.38 9.63 0.05
C VAL A 303 3.24 11.06 -0.47
N GLU A 304 2.79 12.00 0.36
CA GLU A 304 2.66 13.43 -0.02
C GLU A 304 3.99 14.06 -0.46
N GLN A 305 5.11 13.55 0.06
CA GLN A 305 6.46 13.96 -0.31
C GLN A 305 7.09 13.13 -1.45
N GLY A 306 6.37 12.17 -2.02
CA GLY A 306 6.82 11.39 -3.17
C GLY A 306 7.70 10.17 -2.85
N HIS A 307 7.59 9.59 -1.65
CA HIS A 307 8.28 8.33 -1.34
C HIS A 307 7.78 7.20 -2.26
N VAL A 308 8.69 6.36 -2.75
CA VAL A 308 8.39 5.35 -3.77
C VAL A 308 7.63 4.15 -3.21
N GLU A 309 7.99 3.68 -2.00
CA GLU A 309 7.43 2.46 -1.38
C GLU A 309 6.29 2.74 -0.40
N ALA A 310 6.10 4.01 0.01
CA ALA A 310 5.07 4.37 0.98
C ALA A 310 3.64 4.14 0.46
N PRO A 311 3.32 4.38 -0.84
CA PRO A 311 1.98 4.15 -1.36
C PRO A 311 1.52 2.70 -1.21
N SER A 312 2.36 1.72 -1.58
CA SER A 312 1.99 0.30 -1.46
C SER A 312 1.75 -0.12 0.00
N ASN A 313 2.57 0.39 0.93
CA ASN A 313 2.40 0.09 2.35
C ASN A 313 1.14 0.76 2.90
N LEU A 314 0.88 2.03 2.55
CA LEU A 314 -0.32 2.75 2.95
C LEU A 314 -1.59 1.99 2.57
N VAL A 315 -1.68 1.57 1.30
CA VAL A 315 -2.83 0.86 0.76
C VAL A 315 -3.08 -0.45 1.50
N ARG A 316 -2.02 -1.26 1.71
CA ARG A 316 -2.09 -2.52 2.44
C ARG A 316 -2.46 -2.32 3.92
N VAL A 317 -1.89 -1.33 4.59
CA VAL A 317 -2.14 -1.06 6.02
C VAL A 317 -3.57 -0.55 6.25
N GLN A 318 -4.13 0.22 5.30
CA GLN A 318 -5.55 0.58 5.32
C GLN A 318 -6.44 -0.65 5.24
N PHE A 319 -6.15 -1.60 4.34
CA PHE A 319 -6.89 -2.86 4.26
C PHE A 319 -6.79 -3.68 5.55
N GLU A 320 -5.59 -3.84 6.11
CA GLU A 320 -5.40 -4.57 7.36
C GLU A 320 -6.11 -3.92 8.56
N LEU A 321 -6.17 -2.58 8.61
CA LEU A 321 -6.95 -1.89 9.64
C LEU A 321 -8.45 -2.14 9.46
N GLY A 322 -8.94 -2.22 8.22
CA GLY A 322 -10.31 -2.63 7.93
C GLY A 322 -10.63 -4.02 8.50
N LYS A 323 -9.74 -5.00 8.28
CA LYS A 323 -9.87 -6.36 8.85
C LYS A 323 -9.85 -6.37 10.37
N CYS A 324 -8.98 -5.57 11.00
CA CYS A 324 -8.93 -5.46 12.46
C CYS A 324 -10.30 -5.03 13.01
N TYR A 325 -10.96 -4.07 12.37
CA TYR A 325 -12.30 -3.63 12.74
C TYR A 325 -13.41 -4.65 12.41
N GLU A 326 -13.29 -5.42 11.32
CA GLU A 326 -14.26 -6.46 10.95
C GLU A 326 -14.27 -7.63 11.96
N TYR A 327 -13.09 -8.08 12.36
CA TYR A 327 -12.90 -9.24 13.23
C TYR A 327 -12.74 -8.88 14.71
N GLY A 328 -12.51 -7.61 15.04
CA GLY A 328 -12.21 -7.15 16.40
C GLY A 328 -10.82 -7.54 16.88
N ASP A 329 -9.83 -7.57 15.98
CA ASP A 329 -8.44 -7.90 16.31
C ASP A 329 -7.68 -6.65 16.77
N GLY A 330 -7.39 -6.55 18.06
CA GLY A 330 -6.70 -5.41 18.67
C GLY A 330 -7.54 -4.12 18.78
N VAL A 331 -8.77 -4.11 18.26
CA VAL A 331 -9.76 -3.03 18.38
C VAL A 331 -11.15 -3.61 18.61
N ASP A 332 -12.08 -2.82 19.17
CA ASP A 332 -13.48 -3.25 19.23
C ASP A 332 -14.04 -3.42 17.81
N LYS A 333 -14.79 -4.50 17.60
CA LYS A 333 -15.43 -4.79 16.32
C LYS A 333 -16.37 -3.64 15.92
N ASP A 334 -16.12 -3.04 14.76
CA ASP A 334 -16.92 -1.96 14.19
C ASP A 334 -16.94 -2.06 12.66
N LEU A 335 -18.04 -2.58 12.10
CA LEU A 335 -18.17 -2.78 10.66
C LEU A 335 -18.20 -1.45 9.89
N LYS A 336 -18.62 -0.33 10.48
CA LYS A 336 -18.62 0.96 9.77
C LYS A 336 -17.21 1.49 9.59
N GLU A 337 -16.37 1.36 10.62
CA GLU A 337 -14.95 1.67 10.50
C GLU A 337 -14.25 0.70 9.54
N ALA A 338 -14.60 -0.59 9.55
CA ALA A 338 -14.06 -1.55 8.60
C ALA A 338 -14.28 -1.10 7.14
N ILE A 339 -15.52 -0.74 6.80
CA ILE A 339 -15.89 -0.21 5.48
C ILE A 339 -15.13 1.05 5.16
N HIS A 340 -15.06 2.02 6.08
CA HIS A 340 -14.33 3.26 5.83
C HIS A 340 -12.87 3.02 5.42
N TRP A 341 -12.20 2.07 6.09
CA TRP A 341 -10.81 1.72 5.77
C TRP A 341 -10.69 0.87 4.50
N TYR A 342 -11.63 -0.03 4.24
CA TYR A 342 -11.71 -0.76 2.98
C TYR A 342 -11.93 0.20 1.79
N THR A 343 -12.83 1.18 1.90
CA THR A 343 -13.07 2.20 0.87
C THR A 343 -11.80 2.94 0.51
N LYS A 344 -11.07 3.46 1.51
CA LYS A 344 -9.80 4.16 1.26
C LYS A 344 -8.76 3.29 0.53
N SER A 345 -8.64 2.03 0.94
CA SER A 345 -7.71 1.08 0.32
C SER A 345 -8.14 0.72 -1.11
N ALA A 346 -9.44 0.47 -1.31
CA ALA A 346 -10.03 0.09 -2.59
C ALA A 346 -9.99 1.21 -3.64
N GLU A 347 -10.20 2.47 -3.21
CA GLU A 347 -10.04 3.67 -4.04
C GLU A 347 -8.61 3.84 -4.57
N LEU A 348 -7.63 3.37 -3.81
CA LEU A 348 -6.22 3.34 -4.20
C LEU A 348 -5.82 2.07 -4.98
N GLY A 349 -6.78 1.23 -5.34
CA GLY A 349 -6.57 0.07 -6.21
C GLY A 349 -6.24 -1.24 -5.50
N HIS A 350 -6.45 -1.35 -4.18
CA HIS A 350 -6.24 -2.61 -3.47
C HIS A 350 -7.30 -3.65 -3.87
N VAL A 351 -6.85 -4.74 -4.49
CA VAL A 351 -7.70 -5.74 -5.14
C VAL A 351 -8.61 -6.45 -4.13
N GLU A 352 -8.07 -6.91 -3.01
CA GLU A 352 -8.84 -7.59 -1.97
C GLU A 352 -9.77 -6.64 -1.22
N ALA A 353 -9.42 -5.34 -1.13
CA ALA A 353 -10.30 -4.36 -0.49
C ALA A 353 -11.51 -4.06 -1.37
N GLN A 354 -11.30 -3.97 -2.69
CA GLN A 354 -12.38 -3.85 -3.66
C GLN A 354 -13.31 -5.07 -3.59
N PHE A 355 -12.75 -6.29 -3.52
CA PHE A 355 -13.57 -7.49 -3.37
C PHE A 355 -14.38 -7.47 -2.07
N LYS A 356 -13.75 -7.15 -0.93
CA LYS A 356 -14.41 -7.07 0.38
C LYS A 356 -15.52 -6.03 0.42
N LEU A 357 -15.33 -4.85 -0.19
CA LEU A 357 -16.41 -3.87 -0.33
C LEU A 357 -17.59 -4.44 -1.13
N GLY A 358 -17.31 -5.19 -2.20
CA GLY A 358 -18.34 -5.89 -2.96
C GLY A 358 -19.18 -6.81 -2.09
N GLU A 359 -18.53 -7.63 -1.25
CA GLU A 359 -19.23 -8.52 -0.29
C GLU A 359 -20.05 -7.73 0.72
N CYS A 360 -19.47 -6.66 1.29
CA CYS A 360 -20.17 -5.85 2.27
C CYS A 360 -21.45 -5.22 1.71
N TYR A 361 -21.41 -4.72 0.47
CA TYR A 361 -22.59 -4.19 -0.20
C TYR A 361 -23.59 -5.30 -0.62
N GLU A 362 -23.12 -6.50 -0.98
CA GLU A 362 -23.98 -7.64 -1.31
C GLU A 362 -24.80 -8.12 -0.10
N TYR A 363 -24.14 -8.24 1.05
CA TYR A 363 -24.75 -8.79 2.28
C TYR A 363 -25.34 -7.71 3.19
N GLY A 364 -24.97 -6.44 3.02
CA GLY A 364 -25.37 -5.34 3.90
C GLY A 364 -24.59 -5.31 5.22
N ASP A 365 -23.32 -5.71 5.20
CA ASP A 365 -22.45 -5.79 6.38
C ASP A 365 -21.79 -4.42 6.63
N GLY A 366 -22.28 -3.70 7.63
CA GLY A 366 -21.76 -2.36 7.99
C GLY A 366 -22.22 -1.22 7.07
N VAL A 367 -22.83 -1.55 5.93
CA VAL A 367 -23.45 -0.63 4.96
C VAL A 367 -24.87 -1.10 4.61
N ASP A 368 -25.68 -0.19 4.07
CA ASP A 368 -26.95 -0.59 3.47
C ASP A 368 -26.69 -1.48 2.25
N LYS A 369 -27.45 -2.57 2.13
CA LYS A 369 -27.34 -3.50 1.02
C LYS A 369 -27.60 -2.79 -0.30
N ASP A 370 -26.63 -2.87 -1.22
CA ASP A 370 -26.68 -2.25 -2.54
C ASP A 370 -25.98 -3.15 -3.56
N LEU A 371 -26.77 -3.85 -4.38
CA LEU A 371 -26.20 -4.80 -5.35
C LEU A 371 -25.53 -4.11 -6.55
N GLU A 372 -25.87 -2.85 -6.85
CA GLU A 372 -25.22 -2.10 -7.94
C GLU A 372 -23.81 -1.68 -7.52
N GLU A 373 -23.64 -1.19 -6.29
CA GLU A 373 -22.32 -0.92 -5.71
C GLU A 373 -21.50 -2.20 -5.53
N ALA A 374 -22.14 -3.32 -5.14
CA ALA A 374 -21.46 -4.60 -5.05
C ALA A 374 -20.82 -5.00 -6.39
N ILE A 375 -21.60 -4.93 -7.49
CA ILE A 375 -21.10 -5.21 -8.84
C ILE A 375 -20.00 -4.24 -9.25
N HIS A 376 -20.13 -2.95 -8.93
CA HIS A 376 -19.11 -1.95 -9.25
C HIS A 376 -17.75 -2.31 -8.63
N TRP A 377 -17.75 -2.66 -7.34
CA TRP A 377 -16.52 -3.04 -6.63
C TRP A 377 -15.98 -4.41 -7.05
N TYR A 378 -16.86 -5.39 -7.26
CA TYR A 378 -16.47 -6.68 -7.85
C TYR A 378 -15.86 -6.49 -9.25
N THR A 379 -16.42 -5.61 -10.09
CA THR A 379 -15.90 -5.32 -11.44
C THR A 379 -14.46 -4.80 -11.37
N LYS A 380 -14.20 -3.79 -10.54
CA LYS A 380 -12.84 -3.26 -10.36
C LYS A 380 -11.84 -4.33 -9.90
N SER A 381 -12.24 -5.15 -8.93
CA SER A 381 -11.39 -6.23 -8.41
C SER A 381 -11.14 -7.33 -9.46
N ALA A 382 -12.19 -7.74 -10.17
CA ALA A 382 -12.15 -8.77 -11.20
C ALA A 382 -11.31 -8.38 -12.43
N GLU A 383 -11.37 -7.10 -12.83
CA GLU A 383 -10.54 -6.54 -13.91
C GLU A 383 -9.05 -6.55 -13.57
N LEU A 384 -8.71 -6.50 -12.27
CA LEU A 384 -7.33 -6.64 -11.77
C LEU A 384 -6.93 -8.11 -11.51
N GLY A 385 -7.79 -9.07 -11.86
CA GLY A 385 -7.48 -10.50 -11.80
C GLY A 385 -7.99 -11.22 -10.55
N ASN A 386 -8.74 -10.57 -9.66
CA ASN A 386 -9.26 -11.25 -8.47
C ASN A 386 -10.24 -12.36 -8.86
N VAL A 387 -9.88 -13.60 -8.53
CA VAL A 387 -10.59 -14.80 -8.97
C VAL A 387 -11.98 -14.93 -8.33
N GLU A 388 -12.10 -14.58 -7.05
CA GLU A 388 -13.37 -14.62 -6.31
C GLU A 388 -14.34 -13.56 -6.85
N ALA A 389 -13.85 -12.36 -7.14
CA ALA A 389 -14.63 -11.28 -7.75
C ALA A 389 -15.10 -11.64 -9.17
N GLN A 390 -14.23 -12.27 -9.97
CA GLN A 390 -14.61 -12.77 -11.31
C GLN A 390 -15.74 -13.79 -11.21
N PHE A 391 -15.64 -14.75 -10.28
CA PHE A 391 -16.71 -15.73 -10.03
C PHE A 391 -18.00 -15.04 -9.58
N LYS A 392 -17.92 -14.10 -8.62
CA LYS A 392 -19.09 -13.34 -8.13
C LYS A 392 -19.78 -12.54 -9.22
N LEU A 393 -19.04 -11.91 -10.13
CA LEU A 393 -19.63 -11.24 -11.30
C LEU A 393 -20.34 -12.24 -12.21
N GLY A 394 -19.76 -13.43 -12.40
CA GLY A 394 -20.41 -14.53 -13.08
C GLY A 394 -21.78 -14.85 -12.48
N GLU A 395 -21.86 -15.01 -11.15
CA GLU A 395 -23.11 -15.26 -10.44
C GLU A 395 -24.10 -14.09 -10.57
N CYS A 396 -23.62 -12.85 -10.48
CA CYS A 396 -24.44 -11.66 -10.64
C CYS A 396 -25.15 -11.63 -12.00
N TYR A 397 -24.43 -11.93 -13.09
CA TYR A 397 -25.00 -11.99 -14.43
C TYR A 397 -25.85 -13.25 -14.67
N GLU A 398 -25.51 -14.41 -14.09
CA GLU A 398 -26.29 -15.65 -14.22
C GLU A 398 -27.70 -15.51 -13.63
N TYR A 399 -27.77 -14.91 -12.44
CA TYR A 399 -28.99 -14.78 -11.66
C TYR A 399 -29.68 -13.41 -11.79
N GLY A 400 -29.04 -12.42 -12.43
CA GLY A 400 -29.54 -11.05 -12.50
C GLY A 400 -29.55 -10.34 -11.14
N LYS A 401 -28.53 -10.58 -10.30
CA LYS A 401 -28.40 -9.93 -8.98
C LYS A 401 -27.78 -8.55 -9.18
N GLY A 402 -28.56 -7.48 -8.99
CA GLY A 402 -28.09 -6.09 -9.13
C GLY A 402 -27.80 -5.65 -10.57
N THR A 403 -28.09 -6.51 -11.55
CA THR A 403 -27.93 -6.22 -12.98
C THR A 403 -28.93 -7.04 -13.79
N GLU A 404 -29.08 -6.73 -15.08
CA GLU A 404 -29.87 -7.56 -15.97
C GLU A 404 -29.19 -8.92 -16.19
N LYS A 405 -29.99 -9.98 -16.21
CA LYS A 405 -29.50 -11.34 -16.47
C LYS A 405 -28.85 -11.41 -17.85
N ASP A 406 -27.58 -11.81 -17.90
CA ASP A 406 -26.78 -11.94 -19.11
C ASP A 406 -25.90 -13.20 -19.03
N LEU A 407 -26.42 -14.31 -19.53
CA LEU A 407 -25.74 -15.61 -19.46
C LEU A 407 -24.42 -15.64 -20.23
N ARG A 408 -24.27 -14.81 -21.26
CA ARG A 408 -23.02 -14.74 -22.03
C ARG A 408 -21.94 -14.04 -21.22
N LYS A 409 -22.25 -12.91 -20.57
CA LYS A 409 -21.31 -12.27 -19.66
C LYS A 409 -20.96 -13.13 -18.46
N ALA A 410 -21.95 -13.86 -17.92
CA ALA A 410 -21.70 -14.81 -16.84
C ALA A 410 -20.64 -15.85 -17.26
N PHE A 411 -20.81 -16.45 -18.43
CA PHE A 411 -19.86 -17.38 -19.03
C PHE A 411 -18.46 -16.75 -19.25
N GLU A 412 -18.39 -15.52 -19.79
CA GLU A 412 -17.13 -14.80 -20.01
C GLU A 412 -16.35 -14.56 -18.69
N TRP A 413 -17.05 -14.29 -17.59
CA TRP A 413 -16.41 -14.14 -16.27
C TRP A 413 -16.03 -15.48 -15.63
N TYR A 414 -16.88 -16.51 -15.77
CA TYR A 414 -16.54 -17.85 -15.30
C TYR A 414 -15.30 -18.42 -16.01
N ILE A 415 -15.10 -18.16 -17.31
CA ILE A 415 -13.85 -18.51 -18.02
C ILE A 415 -12.63 -17.93 -17.31
N LYS A 416 -12.63 -16.62 -17.06
CA LYS A 416 -11.47 -15.95 -16.44
C LYS A 416 -11.14 -16.51 -15.07
N ALA A 417 -12.16 -16.86 -14.27
CA ALA A 417 -11.94 -17.45 -12.95
C ALA A 417 -11.45 -18.91 -13.06
N ALA A 418 -12.02 -19.71 -13.96
CA ALA A 418 -11.65 -21.11 -14.16
C ALA A 418 -10.24 -21.30 -14.73
N GLU A 419 -9.79 -20.39 -15.61
CA GLU A 419 -8.42 -20.33 -16.14
C GLU A 419 -7.37 -20.03 -15.06
N GLN A 420 -7.79 -19.52 -13.90
CA GLN A 420 -6.97 -19.35 -12.69
C GLN A 420 -7.14 -20.51 -11.69
N ASP A 421 -7.59 -21.67 -12.17
CA ASP A 421 -7.81 -22.90 -11.40
C ASP A 421 -8.90 -22.82 -10.31
N PHE A 422 -9.81 -21.83 -10.38
CA PHE A 422 -10.90 -21.72 -9.42
C PHE A 422 -11.97 -22.80 -9.61
N THR A 423 -12.06 -23.71 -8.65
CA THR A 423 -12.80 -24.97 -8.75
C THR A 423 -14.28 -24.77 -9.03
N GLU A 424 -14.94 -23.85 -8.32
CA GLU A 424 -16.37 -23.56 -8.50
C GLU A 424 -16.64 -22.96 -9.89
N ALA A 425 -15.72 -22.14 -10.42
CA ALA A 425 -15.84 -21.60 -11.77
C ALA A 425 -15.66 -22.69 -12.84
N GLN A 426 -14.71 -23.61 -12.64
CA GLN A 426 -14.53 -24.77 -13.52
C GLN A 426 -15.80 -25.63 -13.57
N PHE A 427 -16.39 -25.94 -12.41
CA PHE A 427 -17.67 -26.66 -12.37
C PHE A 427 -18.81 -25.89 -13.07
N LYS A 428 -18.91 -24.57 -12.84
CA LYS A 428 -19.88 -23.71 -13.52
C LYS A 428 -19.70 -23.69 -15.04
N LEU A 429 -18.47 -23.69 -15.55
CA LEU A 429 -18.22 -23.82 -16.99
C LEU A 429 -18.66 -25.18 -17.51
N GLY A 430 -18.40 -26.26 -16.77
CA GLY A 430 -18.88 -27.59 -17.10
C GLY A 430 -20.41 -27.59 -17.30
N LEU A 431 -21.15 -27.00 -16.37
CA LEU A 431 -22.61 -26.81 -16.48
C LEU A 431 -23.01 -25.94 -17.67
N CYS A 432 -22.32 -24.80 -17.89
CA CYS A 432 -22.58 -23.92 -19.02
C CYS A 432 -22.48 -24.66 -20.36
N TYR A 433 -21.43 -25.45 -20.55
CA TYR A 433 -21.22 -26.25 -21.75
C TYR A 433 -22.20 -27.42 -21.85
N ALA A 434 -22.53 -28.09 -20.73
CA ALA A 434 -23.47 -29.20 -20.72
C ALA A 434 -24.90 -28.78 -21.13
N ASP A 435 -25.33 -27.60 -20.66
CA ASP A 435 -26.69 -27.08 -20.88
C ASP A 435 -26.79 -26.14 -22.09
N GLY A 436 -25.67 -25.60 -22.57
CA GLY A 436 -25.65 -24.51 -23.55
C GLY A 436 -26.07 -23.16 -22.95
N THR A 437 -25.69 -22.92 -21.69
CA THR A 437 -26.01 -21.69 -20.96
C THR A 437 -24.93 -20.64 -21.23
N GLY A 438 -25.27 -19.62 -22.02
CA GLY A 438 -24.34 -18.52 -22.37
C GLY A 438 -23.32 -18.88 -23.47
N VAL A 439 -23.25 -20.15 -23.85
CA VAL A 439 -22.39 -20.72 -24.88
C VAL A 439 -23.15 -21.80 -25.67
N ASN A 440 -22.66 -22.21 -26.83
CA ASN A 440 -23.20 -23.38 -27.51
C ASN A 440 -22.95 -24.64 -26.66
N LYS A 441 -23.96 -25.53 -26.59
CA LYS A 441 -23.82 -26.81 -25.91
C LYS A 441 -22.69 -27.64 -26.51
N ASP A 442 -21.77 -28.08 -25.66
CA ASP A 442 -20.61 -28.90 -26.01
C ASP A 442 -20.30 -29.84 -24.84
N LEU A 443 -20.60 -31.13 -25.01
CA LEU A 443 -20.43 -32.09 -23.93
C LEU A 443 -18.97 -32.51 -23.72
N GLU A 444 -18.11 -32.38 -24.75
CA GLU A 444 -16.69 -32.70 -24.61
C GLU A 444 -15.99 -31.64 -23.75
N GLU A 445 -16.27 -30.36 -24.00
CA GLU A 445 -15.81 -29.25 -23.15
C GLU A 445 -16.40 -29.33 -21.74
N ALA A 446 -17.67 -29.72 -21.59
CA ALA A 446 -18.28 -29.91 -20.27
C ALA A 446 -17.49 -30.92 -19.43
N ILE A 447 -17.13 -32.06 -20.03
CA ILE A 447 -16.38 -33.13 -19.37
C ILE A 447 -14.96 -32.70 -19.05
N TYR A 448 -14.32 -31.93 -19.93
CA TYR A 448 -13.02 -31.35 -19.63
C TYR A 448 -13.06 -30.51 -18.35
N TRP A 449 -14.00 -29.56 -18.27
CA TRP A 449 -14.11 -28.69 -17.10
C TRP A 449 -14.59 -29.40 -15.83
N TYR A 450 -15.51 -30.36 -15.95
CA TYR A 450 -15.85 -31.25 -14.82
C TYR A 450 -14.64 -32.04 -14.35
N THR A 451 -13.80 -32.53 -15.27
CA THR A 451 -12.60 -33.28 -14.92
C THR A 451 -11.58 -32.41 -14.18
N GLU A 452 -11.37 -31.16 -14.60
CA GLU A 452 -10.50 -30.23 -13.88
C GLU A 452 -11.01 -29.93 -12.47
N ALA A 453 -12.30 -29.63 -12.29
CA ALA A 453 -12.87 -29.43 -10.96
C ALA A 453 -12.82 -30.72 -10.11
N ALA A 454 -13.10 -31.88 -10.71
CA ALA A 454 -13.10 -33.17 -10.04
C ALA A 454 -11.71 -33.61 -9.56
N LYS A 455 -10.63 -33.20 -10.24
CA LYS A 455 -9.24 -33.41 -9.80
C LYS A 455 -8.89 -32.62 -8.55
N GLN A 456 -9.62 -31.55 -8.26
CA GLN A 456 -9.50 -30.74 -7.05
C GLN A 456 -10.45 -31.20 -5.93
N ASP A 457 -10.93 -32.44 -6.01
CA ASP A 457 -11.85 -33.04 -5.04
C ASP A 457 -13.19 -32.29 -4.90
N PHE A 458 -13.68 -31.67 -5.99
CA PHE A 458 -15.01 -31.07 -6.02
C PHE A 458 -16.10 -32.13 -6.23
N ALA A 459 -16.88 -32.40 -5.19
CA ALA A 459 -17.76 -33.56 -5.13
C ALA A 459 -18.88 -33.52 -6.19
N GLU A 460 -19.45 -32.35 -6.46
CA GLU A 460 -20.50 -32.16 -7.47
C GLU A 460 -19.96 -32.40 -8.89
N ALA A 461 -18.74 -31.97 -9.18
CA ALA A 461 -18.10 -32.23 -10.49
C ALA A 461 -17.79 -33.73 -10.66
N GLN A 462 -17.32 -34.40 -9.61
CA GLN A 462 -17.11 -35.85 -9.61
C GLN A 462 -18.44 -36.60 -9.84
N PHE A 463 -19.53 -36.15 -9.23
CA PHE A 463 -20.85 -36.74 -9.46
C PHE A 463 -21.33 -36.55 -10.91
N GLU A 464 -21.23 -35.34 -11.46
CA GLU A 464 -21.61 -35.08 -12.86
C GLU A 464 -20.76 -35.87 -13.84
N LEU A 465 -19.45 -36.02 -13.58
CA LEU A 465 -18.58 -36.85 -14.40
C LEU A 465 -18.98 -38.33 -14.33
N GLY A 466 -19.39 -38.81 -13.15
CA GLY A 466 -19.97 -40.14 -12.99
C GLY A 466 -21.21 -40.36 -13.88
N LYS A 467 -22.11 -39.37 -13.92
CA LYS A 467 -23.30 -39.39 -14.80
C LYS A 467 -22.93 -39.40 -16.28
N CYS A 468 -21.97 -38.58 -16.70
CA CYS A 468 -21.48 -38.56 -18.07
C CYS A 468 -21.02 -39.97 -18.52
N TYR A 469 -20.24 -40.67 -17.70
CA TYR A 469 -19.80 -42.04 -18.00
C TYR A 469 -20.92 -43.09 -17.88
N GLU A 470 -21.90 -42.92 -16.99
CA GLU A 470 -23.04 -43.83 -16.85
C GLU A 470 -23.94 -43.82 -18.09
N TYR A 471 -24.25 -42.63 -18.59
CA TYR A 471 -25.17 -42.43 -19.72
C TYR A 471 -24.47 -42.39 -21.08
N GLY A 472 -23.16 -42.13 -21.11
CA GLY A 472 -22.40 -41.93 -22.35
C GLY A 472 -22.65 -40.54 -22.96
N ASP A 473 -22.88 -39.54 -22.11
CA ASP A 473 -23.11 -38.16 -22.52
C ASP A 473 -21.76 -37.47 -22.73
N GLY A 474 -21.36 -37.25 -24.00
CA GLY A 474 -20.09 -36.60 -24.38
C GLY A 474 -18.84 -37.48 -24.27
N VAL A 475 -18.96 -38.68 -23.68
CA VAL A 475 -17.93 -39.71 -23.62
C VAL A 475 -18.52 -41.09 -23.92
N ASP A 476 -17.67 -42.04 -24.27
CA ASP A 476 -18.09 -43.44 -24.37
C ASP A 476 -18.60 -43.93 -23.00
N LYS A 477 -19.79 -44.55 -23.01
CA LYS A 477 -20.38 -45.14 -21.82
C LYS A 477 -19.42 -46.13 -21.15
N ASN A 478 -19.10 -45.89 -19.88
CA ASN A 478 -18.17 -46.69 -19.10
C ASN A 478 -18.59 -46.75 -17.63
N LEU A 479 -19.33 -47.80 -17.27
CA LEU A 479 -19.84 -47.98 -15.91
C LEU A 479 -18.75 -48.11 -14.84
N LYS A 480 -17.54 -48.57 -15.20
CA LYS A 480 -16.43 -48.67 -14.25
C LYS A 480 -15.89 -47.29 -13.86
N GLU A 481 -15.74 -46.41 -14.85
CA GLU A 481 -15.37 -45.01 -14.60
C GLU A 481 -16.50 -44.27 -13.89
N ALA A 482 -17.76 -44.53 -14.23
CA ALA A 482 -18.90 -43.96 -13.53
C ALA A 482 -18.86 -44.27 -12.03
N ILE A 483 -18.68 -45.54 -11.66
CA ILE A 483 -18.53 -45.95 -10.25
C ILE A 483 -17.31 -45.31 -9.60
N HIS A 484 -16.17 -45.26 -10.29
CA HIS A 484 -14.95 -44.65 -9.75
C HIS A 484 -15.19 -43.20 -9.33
N TRP A 485 -15.87 -42.42 -10.18
CA TRP A 485 -16.20 -41.02 -9.87
C TRP A 485 -17.32 -40.87 -8.83
N TYR A 486 -18.34 -41.71 -8.89
CA TYR A 486 -19.37 -41.76 -7.83
C TYR A 486 -18.78 -42.12 -6.47
N ALA A 487 -17.82 -43.05 -6.40
CA ALA A 487 -17.14 -43.43 -5.16
C ALA A 487 -16.39 -42.25 -4.55
N LYS A 488 -15.58 -41.54 -5.33
CA LYS A 488 -14.88 -40.33 -4.86
C LYS A 488 -15.84 -39.27 -4.33
N SER A 489 -16.90 -38.97 -5.09
CA SER A 489 -17.91 -37.98 -4.69
C SER A 489 -18.66 -38.42 -3.42
N ALA A 490 -19.00 -39.70 -3.31
CA ALA A 490 -19.68 -40.28 -2.17
C ALA A 490 -18.82 -40.28 -0.89
N GLU A 491 -17.51 -40.49 -1.02
CA GLU A 491 -16.54 -40.41 0.08
C GLU A 491 -16.44 -38.99 0.66
N LEU A 492 -16.62 -37.96 -0.17
CA LEU A 492 -16.68 -36.55 0.25
C LEU A 492 -18.05 -36.14 0.82
N GLY A 493 -19.02 -37.06 0.88
CA GLY A 493 -20.33 -36.82 1.50
C GLY A 493 -21.43 -36.41 0.53
N HIS A 494 -21.19 -36.43 -0.79
CA HIS A 494 -22.22 -36.06 -1.76
C HIS A 494 -23.38 -37.07 -1.76
N VAL A 495 -24.57 -36.57 -1.43
CA VAL A 495 -25.74 -37.37 -1.04
C VAL A 495 -26.25 -38.24 -2.18
N GLU A 496 -26.39 -37.67 -3.37
CA GLU A 496 -26.87 -38.37 -4.57
C GLU A 496 -25.83 -39.35 -5.10
N ALA A 497 -24.54 -39.07 -4.89
CA ALA A 497 -23.46 -39.98 -5.30
C ALA A 497 -23.45 -41.22 -4.41
N GLN A 498 -23.65 -41.06 -3.09
CA GLN A 498 -23.82 -42.18 -2.16
C GLN A 498 -25.02 -43.05 -2.55
N PHE A 499 -26.15 -42.43 -2.90
CA PHE A 499 -27.31 -43.17 -3.39
C PHE A 499 -26.98 -43.94 -4.68
N LYS A 500 -26.38 -43.27 -5.67
CA LYS A 500 -26.00 -43.90 -6.95
C LYS A 500 -25.03 -45.06 -6.78
N LEU A 501 -24.04 -44.91 -5.91
CA LEU A 501 -23.10 -45.97 -5.59
C LEU A 501 -23.81 -47.17 -4.94
N GLY A 502 -24.80 -46.91 -4.08
CA GLY A 502 -25.69 -47.95 -3.54
C GLY A 502 -26.47 -48.69 -4.64
N GLU A 503 -27.00 -47.98 -5.64
CA GLU A 503 -27.65 -48.60 -6.81
C GLU A 503 -26.68 -49.46 -7.62
N CYS A 504 -25.48 -48.95 -7.88
CA CYS A 504 -24.43 -49.67 -8.60
C CYS A 504 -24.11 -51.03 -7.93
N TYR A 505 -23.99 -51.06 -6.61
CA TYR A 505 -23.78 -52.29 -5.85
C TYR A 505 -25.04 -53.18 -5.76
N GLU A 506 -26.26 -52.60 -5.68
CA GLU A 506 -27.52 -53.39 -5.68
C GLU A 506 -27.69 -54.17 -6.99
N TYR A 507 -27.41 -53.54 -8.13
CA TYR A 507 -27.64 -54.11 -9.46
C TYR A 507 -26.39 -54.76 -10.08
N GLY A 508 -25.19 -54.44 -9.60
CA GLY A 508 -23.92 -54.91 -10.19
C GLY A 508 -23.52 -54.12 -11.44
N ASP A 509 -23.86 -52.84 -11.50
CA ASP A 509 -23.67 -51.99 -12.67
C ASP A 509 -22.25 -51.41 -12.74
N GLY A 510 -21.30 -52.19 -13.26
CA GLY A 510 -19.89 -51.78 -13.36
C GLY A 510 -19.02 -52.26 -12.20
N VAL A 511 -19.63 -52.85 -11.17
CA VAL A 511 -18.99 -53.53 -10.04
C VAL A 511 -19.67 -54.87 -9.80
N ASP A 512 -19.00 -55.77 -9.08
CA ASP A 512 -19.65 -56.98 -8.61
C ASP A 512 -20.79 -56.62 -7.65
N LYS A 513 -21.93 -57.29 -7.81
CA LYS A 513 -23.11 -57.08 -6.98
C LYS A 513 -22.78 -57.39 -5.52
N ASP A 514 -22.97 -56.42 -4.64
CA ASP A 514 -22.74 -56.52 -3.20
C ASP A 514 -23.85 -55.79 -2.44
N LEU A 515 -24.76 -56.54 -1.83
CA LEU A 515 -25.90 -55.94 -1.14
C LEU A 515 -25.53 -55.36 0.23
N GLU A 516 -24.42 -55.78 0.85
CA GLU A 516 -23.97 -55.22 2.12
C GLU A 516 -23.37 -53.82 1.88
N GLU A 517 -22.55 -53.67 0.84
CA GLU A 517 -22.05 -52.36 0.41
C GLU A 517 -23.18 -51.45 -0.09
N ALA A 518 -24.17 -52.00 -0.82
CA ALA A 518 -25.34 -51.22 -1.22
C ALA A 518 -26.07 -50.62 0.00
N ILE A 519 -26.30 -51.42 1.05
CA ILE A 519 -26.92 -50.95 2.29
C ILE A 519 -26.04 -49.91 2.99
N HIS A 520 -24.73 -50.10 3.04
CA HIS A 520 -23.81 -49.15 3.64
C HIS A 520 -23.93 -47.76 3.00
N TRP A 521 -23.88 -47.70 1.67
CA TRP A 521 -24.00 -46.43 0.94
C TRP A 521 -25.40 -45.83 0.97
N TYR A 522 -26.45 -46.65 0.86
CA TYR A 522 -27.81 -46.19 1.10
C TYR A 522 -28.01 -45.64 2.51
N THR A 523 -27.40 -46.25 3.53
CA THR A 523 -27.49 -45.78 4.92
C THR A 523 -26.92 -44.37 5.07
N LYS A 524 -25.70 -44.13 4.54
CA LYS A 524 -25.09 -42.81 4.56
C LYS A 524 -25.96 -41.74 3.88
N SER A 525 -26.46 -42.05 2.67
CA SER A 525 -27.30 -41.13 1.91
C SER A 525 -28.65 -40.86 2.61
N ALA A 526 -29.28 -41.90 3.15
CA ALA A 526 -30.56 -41.83 3.85
C ALA A 526 -30.50 -41.04 5.16
N GLU A 527 -29.39 -41.15 5.90
CA GLU A 527 -29.12 -40.38 7.12
C GLU A 527 -28.99 -38.88 6.86
N LEU A 528 -28.50 -38.51 5.67
CA LEU A 528 -28.45 -37.12 5.18
C LEU A 528 -29.77 -36.65 4.54
N GLY A 529 -30.81 -37.50 4.55
CA GLY A 529 -32.15 -37.13 4.15
C GLY A 529 -32.58 -37.60 2.76
N ASN A 530 -31.72 -38.28 2.00
CA ASN A 530 -32.09 -38.74 0.65
C ASN A 530 -33.29 -39.69 0.69
N VAL A 531 -34.36 -39.30 0.00
CA VAL A 531 -35.66 -39.94 0.12
C VAL A 531 -35.71 -41.30 -0.59
N GLU A 532 -35.02 -41.43 -1.73
CA GLU A 532 -34.89 -42.69 -2.46
C GLU A 532 -34.08 -43.71 -1.66
N ALA A 533 -32.97 -43.29 -1.04
CA ALA A 533 -32.13 -44.14 -0.20
C ALA A 533 -32.91 -44.63 1.04
N GLN A 534 -33.68 -43.74 1.69
CA GLN A 534 -34.57 -44.13 2.80
C GLN A 534 -35.57 -45.20 2.37
N PHE A 535 -36.22 -45.01 1.22
CA PHE A 535 -37.14 -46.01 0.67
C PHE A 535 -36.44 -47.34 0.37
N LYS A 536 -35.25 -47.30 -0.25
CA LYS A 536 -34.45 -48.49 -0.56
C LYS A 536 -34.02 -49.26 0.68
N LEU A 537 -33.63 -48.59 1.76
CA LEU A 537 -33.35 -49.24 3.05
C LEU A 537 -34.61 -49.89 3.62
N GLY A 538 -35.76 -49.22 3.52
CA GLY A 538 -37.05 -49.80 3.87
C GLY A 538 -37.30 -51.12 3.14
N GLU A 539 -37.03 -51.18 1.83
CA GLU A 539 -37.14 -52.41 1.04
C GLU A 539 -36.10 -53.47 1.43
N CYS A 540 -34.86 -53.07 1.71
CA CYS A 540 -33.81 -53.99 2.12
C CYS A 540 -34.17 -54.72 3.42
N TYR A 541 -34.67 -53.99 4.42
CA TYR A 541 -35.13 -54.58 5.68
C TYR A 541 -36.48 -55.32 5.56
N GLU A 542 -37.41 -54.88 4.69
CA GLU A 542 -38.69 -55.58 4.50
C GLU A 542 -38.49 -56.98 3.93
N TYR A 543 -37.58 -57.10 2.96
CA TYR A 543 -37.34 -58.32 2.21
C TYR A 543 -36.11 -59.11 2.66
N GLY A 544 -35.27 -58.55 3.54
CA GLY A 544 -34.00 -59.16 3.95
C GLY A 544 -32.98 -59.22 2.81
N LYS A 545 -32.93 -58.18 1.95
CA LYS A 545 -31.93 -58.08 0.89
C LYS A 545 -30.63 -57.57 1.52
N GLY A 546 -29.54 -58.35 1.50
CA GLY A 546 -28.24 -57.90 2.04
C GLY A 546 -28.18 -57.73 3.56
N THR A 547 -29.26 -58.00 4.28
CA THR A 547 -29.35 -57.89 5.73
C THR A 547 -30.43 -58.83 6.27
N GLU A 548 -30.47 -59.02 7.58
CA GLU A 548 -31.56 -59.75 8.21
C GLU A 548 -32.87 -58.98 8.06
N LYS A 549 -33.95 -59.71 7.78
CA LYS A 549 -35.28 -59.14 7.66
C LYS A 549 -35.72 -58.52 8.99
N ASP A 550 -35.99 -57.21 8.97
CA ASP A 550 -36.45 -56.44 10.13
C ASP A 550 -37.59 -55.50 9.71
N LEU A 551 -38.82 -55.96 9.93
CA LEU A 551 -40.00 -55.19 9.55
C LEU A 551 -40.13 -53.87 10.34
N ARG A 552 -39.58 -53.79 11.56
CA ARG A 552 -39.65 -52.58 12.37
C ARG A 552 -38.73 -51.51 11.80
N LYS A 553 -37.48 -51.86 11.47
CA LYS A 553 -36.57 -50.94 10.76
C LYS A 553 -37.11 -50.55 9.39
N ALA A 554 -37.71 -51.49 8.66
CA ALA A 554 -38.36 -51.19 7.39
C ALA A 554 -39.45 -50.11 7.56
N PHE A 555 -40.30 -50.28 8.57
CA PHE A 555 -41.33 -49.30 8.92
C PHE A 555 -40.75 -47.93 9.30
N GLU A 556 -39.71 -47.89 10.13
CA GLU A 556 -39.04 -46.65 10.53
C GLU A 556 -38.48 -45.87 9.33
N TRP A 557 -37.85 -46.57 8.36
CA TRP A 557 -37.36 -45.94 7.13
C TRP A 557 -38.47 -45.52 6.17
N TYR A 558 -39.52 -46.34 6.01
CA TYR A 558 -40.68 -45.97 5.20
C TYR A 558 -41.42 -44.75 5.75
N ILE A 559 -41.47 -44.55 7.07
CA ILE A 559 -42.02 -43.32 7.66
C ILE A 559 -41.23 -42.10 7.19
N LYS A 560 -39.91 -42.12 7.36
CA LYS A 560 -39.04 -40.98 6.99
C LYS A 560 -39.22 -40.59 5.52
N ALA A 561 -39.26 -41.57 4.61
CA ALA A 561 -39.47 -41.29 3.19
C ALA A 561 -40.90 -40.82 2.88
N ALA A 562 -41.92 -41.41 3.51
CA ALA A 562 -43.33 -41.05 3.30
C ALA A 562 -43.68 -39.64 3.80
N GLU A 563 -43.03 -39.19 4.87
CA GLU A 563 -43.15 -37.83 5.43
C GLU A 563 -42.54 -36.76 4.53
N GLN A 564 -41.60 -37.13 3.65
CA GLN A 564 -41.07 -36.30 2.57
C GLN A 564 -41.89 -36.42 1.26
N ASP A 565 -43.15 -36.83 1.39
CA ASP A 565 -44.11 -37.00 0.29
C ASP A 565 -43.75 -38.04 -0.79
N PHE A 566 -42.80 -38.94 -0.53
CA PHE A 566 -42.43 -39.99 -1.49
C PHE A 566 -43.55 -41.02 -1.67
N THR A 567 -44.14 -41.02 -2.86
CA THR A 567 -45.40 -41.72 -3.16
C THR A 567 -45.34 -43.23 -2.90
N GLU A 568 -44.25 -43.89 -3.29
CA GLU A 568 -44.04 -45.33 -3.10
C GLU A 568 -43.88 -45.68 -1.62
N ALA A 569 -43.19 -44.83 -0.85
CA ALA A 569 -43.05 -44.99 0.60
C ALA A 569 -44.38 -44.81 1.32
N GLN A 570 -45.20 -43.82 0.91
CA GLN A 570 -46.54 -43.64 1.46
C GLN A 570 -47.43 -44.87 1.24
N PHE A 571 -47.36 -45.48 0.05
CA PHE A 571 -48.05 -46.75 -0.21
C PHE A 571 -47.52 -47.90 0.66
N LYS A 572 -46.19 -48.03 0.80
CA LYS A 572 -45.59 -49.05 1.67
C LYS A 572 -45.94 -48.84 3.14
N LEU A 573 -45.99 -47.61 3.61
CA LEU A 573 -46.39 -47.26 4.97
C LEU A 573 -47.87 -47.59 5.21
N GLY A 574 -48.73 -47.33 4.23
CA GLY A 574 -50.12 -47.81 4.23
C GLY A 574 -50.21 -49.32 4.40
N ASN A 575 -49.39 -50.09 3.66
CA ASN A 575 -49.32 -51.55 3.82
C ASN A 575 -48.83 -51.96 5.20
N CYS A 576 -47.89 -51.22 5.79
CA CYS A 576 -47.39 -51.50 7.14
C CYS A 576 -48.52 -51.38 8.17
N TYR A 577 -49.33 -50.33 8.08
CA TYR A 577 -50.47 -50.15 8.98
C TYR A 577 -51.66 -51.08 8.67
N GLU A 578 -51.95 -51.43 7.41
CA GLU A 578 -53.06 -52.34 7.06
C GLU A 578 -52.80 -53.76 7.59
N TYR A 579 -51.57 -54.23 7.45
CA TYR A 579 -51.18 -55.61 7.76
C TYR A 579 -50.43 -55.76 9.08
N GLY A 580 -50.13 -54.66 9.79
CA GLY A 580 -49.33 -54.68 11.03
C GLY A 580 -47.88 -55.11 10.80
N LYS A 581 -47.26 -54.70 9.68
CA LYS A 581 -45.84 -55.01 9.40
C LYS A 581 -44.95 -54.00 10.12
N GLY A 582 -44.21 -54.45 11.13
CA GLY A 582 -43.27 -53.59 11.87
C GLY A 582 -43.92 -52.58 12.82
N THR A 583 -45.26 -52.56 12.87
CA THR A 583 -46.08 -51.68 13.70
C THR A 583 -47.40 -52.37 14.04
N GLU A 584 -48.20 -51.77 14.93
CA GLU A 584 -49.56 -52.24 15.20
C GLU A 584 -50.49 -51.95 14.02
N LYS A 585 -51.44 -52.85 13.78
CA LYS A 585 -52.43 -52.69 12.71
C LYS A 585 -53.33 -51.47 13.01
N ASP A 586 -53.37 -50.51 12.09
CA ASP A 586 -54.17 -49.30 12.18
C ASP A 586 -54.78 -48.96 10.82
N LEU A 587 -56.03 -49.39 10.60
CA LEU A 587 -56.72 -49.17 9.33
C LEU A 587 -56.99 -47.70 9.04
N LYS A 588 -57.07 -46.84 10.06
CA LYS A 588 -57.27 -45.40 9.87
C LYS A 588 -56.02 -44.77 9.28
N LYS A 589 -54.86 -45.05 9.87
CA LYS A 589 -53.57 -44.59 9.32
C LYS A 589 -53.27 -45.21 7.96
N ALA A 590 -53.61 -46.49 7.76
CA ALA A 590 -53.46 -47.13 6.45
C ALA A 590 -54.26 -46.37 5.38
N PHE A 591 -55.52 -46.05 5.66
CA PHE A 591 -56.38 -45.27 4.77
C PHE A 591 -55.82 -43.86 4.51
N GLU A 592 -55.34 -43.16 5.54
CA GLU A 592 -54.71 -41.83 5.42
C GLU A 592 -53.53 -41.88 4.44
N TRP A 593 -52.58 -42.80 4.65
CA TRP A 593 -51.39 -42.92 3.81
C TRP A 593 -51.69 -43.41 2.39
N TYR A 594 -52.62 -44.35 2.22
CA TYR A 594 -53.08 -44.73 0.89
C TYR A 594 -53.79 -43.60 0.15
N SER A 595 -54.55 -42.76 0.85
CA SER A 595 -55.21 -41.60 0.24
C SER A 595 -54.19 -40.61 -0.30
N LYS A 596 -53.17 -40.26 0.49
CA LYS A 596 -52.06 -39.42 0.05
C LYS A 596 -51.36 -39.97 -1.20
N ALA A 597 -50.97 -41.25 -1.18
CA ALA A 597 -50.32 -41.88 -2.33
C ALA A 597 -51.24 -41.95 -3.56
N ALA A 598 -52.55 -42.20 -3.36
CA ALA A 598 -53.53 -42.27 -4.45
C ALA A 598 -53.82 -40.90 -5.09
N GLU A 599 -53.82 -39.83 -4.29
CA GLU A 599 -53.91 -38.44 -4.77
C GLU A 599 -52.73 -38.09 -5.68
N GLN A 600 -51.53 -38.58 -5.33
CA GLN A 600 -50.33 -38.48 -6.17
C GLN A 600 -50.31 -39.46 -7.36
N GLY A 601 -51.39 -40.23 -7.56
CA GLY A 601 -51.58 -41.06 -8.74
C GLY A 601 -51.20 -42.53 -8.57
N ASN A 602 -50.73 -42.98 -7.40
CA ASN A 602 -50.30 -44.36 -7.19
C ASN A 602 -51.44 -45.37 -7.41
N ALA A 603 -51.29 -46.22 -8.43
CA ALA A 603 -52.32 -47.20 -8.82
C ALA A 603 -52.53 -48.29 -7.75
N ASN A 604 -51.47 -48.71 -7.06
CA ASN A 604 -51.56 -49.73 -6.03
C ASN A 604 -52.28 -49.21 -4.77
N ALA A 605 -52.06 -47.94 -4.42
CA ALA A 605 -52.77 -47.27 -3.33
C ALA A 605 -54.27 -47.11 -3.66
N LYS A 606 -54.60 -46.71 -4.90
CA LYS A 606 -56.00 -46.67 -5.41
C LYS A 606 -56.69 -48.04 -5.32
N ALA A 607 -55.98 -49.10 -5.70
CA ALA A 607 -56.50 -50.46 -5.58
C ALA A 607 -56.65 -50.88 -4.10
N ALA A 608 -55.71 -50.51 -3.22
CA ALA A 608 -55.81 -50.77 -1.78
C ALA A 608 -57.02 -50.06 -1.16
N LEU A 609 -57.26 -48.79 -1.48
CA LEU A 609 -58.46 -48.07 -1.05
C LEU A 609 -59.74 -48.74 -1.54
N SER A 610 -59.76 -49.23 -2.78
CA SER A 610 -60.92 -49.95 -3.34
C SER A 610 -61.18 -51.26 -2.60
N ARG A 611 -60.12 -52.01 -2.24
CA ARG A 611 -60.25 -53.21 -1.40
C ARG A 611 -60.76 -52.88 -0.01
N LEU A 612 -60.24 -51.85 0.63
CA LEU A 612 -60.70 -51.39 1.95
C LEU A 612 -62.19 -51.00 1.90
N TYR A 613 -62.60 -50.28 0.85
CA TYR A 613 -64.00 -49.92 0.60
C TYR A 613 -64.90 -51.15 0.46
N GLU A 614 -64.48 -52.12 -0.35
CA GLU A 614 -65.26 -53.34 -0.59
C GLU A 614 -65.34 -54.23 0.66
N SER A 615 -64.32 -54.21 1.52
CA SER A 615 -64.28 -55.02 2.75
C SER A 615 -65.20 -54.53 3.86
N ASP A 616 -65.29 -53.21 4.09
CA ASP A 616 -66.15 -52.60 5.11
C ASP A 616 -66.49 -51.14 4.75
N ARG A 617 -67.58 -50.98 3.98
CA ARG A 617 -68.04 -49.66 3.49
C ARG A 617 -68.38 -48.69 4.63
N THR A 618 -68.91 -49.20 5.74
CA THR A 618 -69.30 -48.41 6.91
C THR A 618 -68.09 -47.80 7.59
N THR A 619 -67.08 -48.62 7.88
CA THR A 619 -65.82 -48.15 8.48
C THR A 619 -65.05 -47.25 7.51
N PHE A 620 -65.05 -47.58 6.22
CA PHE A 620 -64.43 -46.76 5.17
C PHE A 620 -64.99 -45.33 5.12
N TRP A 621 -66.32 -45.17 5.01
CA TRP A 621 -66.91 -43.83 4.96
C TRP A 621 -66.77 -43.08 6.29
N SER A 622 -66.81 -43.78 7.43
CA SER A 622 -66.52 -43.19 8.74
C SER A 622 -65.12 -42.59 8.80
N ILE A 623 -64.12 -43.32 8.29
CA ILE A 623 -62.73 -42.84 8.25
C ILE A 623 -62.60 -41.69 7.23
N ALA A 624 -63.11 -41.86 6.01
CA ALA A 624 -63.04 -40.86 4.95
C ALA A 624 -63.64 -39.50 5.35
N LEU A 625 -64.79 -39.51 6.02
CA LEU A 625 -65.42 -38.31 6.57
C LEU A 625 -64.59 -37.70 7.72
N SER A 626 -64.02 -38.53 8.61
CA SER A 626 -63.24 -38.06 9.76
C SER A 626 -61.95 -37.34 9.39
N ILE A 627 -61.41 -37.61 8.20
CA ILE A 627 -60.15 -37.00 7.72
C ILE A 627 -60.35 -36.03 6.54
N GLY A 628 -61.59 -35.79 6.12
CA GLY A 628 -61.88 -34.82 5.05
C GLY A 628 -61.37 -35.21 3.66
N ALA A 629 -61.29 -36.51 3.34
CA ALA A 629 -60.71 -37.01 2.07
C ALA A 629 -61.65 -36.81 0.86
N VAL A 630 -61.75 -35.58 0.35
CA VAL A 630 -62.61 -35.18 -0.78
C VAL A 630 -62.28 -35.96 -2.06
N PHE A 631 -61.00 -36.21 -2.33
CA PHE A 631 -60.54 -36.97 -3.49
C PHE A 631 -61.13 -38.38 -3.52
N VAL A 632 -61.15 -39.07 -2.37
CA VAL A 632 -61.69 -40.42 -2.24
C VAL A 632 -63.19 -40.44 -2.54
N GLY A 633 -63.94 -39.42 -2.13
CA GLY A 633 -65.35 -39.26 -2.51
C GLY A 633 -65.55 -39.25 -4.03
N SER A 634 -64.75 -38.46 -4.75
CA SER A 634 -64.83 -38.38 -6.22
C SER A 634 -64.46 -39.68 -6.96
N MET A 635 -63.58 -40.49 -6.35
CA MET A 635 -63.13 -41.77 -6.91
C MET A 635 -64.23 -42.85 -6.89
N PHE A 636 -65.10 -42.84 -5.88
CA PHE A 636 -66.13 -43.88 -5.70
C PHE A 636 -67.56 -43.42 -6.06
N LEU A 637 -67.81 -42.12 -6.26
CA LEU A 637 -69.12 -41.56 -6.65
C LEU A 637 -69.52 -41.81 -8.13
N LYS A 638 -68.65 -42.41 -8.95
CA LYS A 638 -68.93 -42.74 -10.37
C LYS A 638 -69.51 -44.14 -10.62
N LYS A 639 -69.82 -44.92 -9.59
CA LYS A 639 -70.31 -46.30 -9.71
C LYS A 639 -71.72 -46.49 -9.15
#